data_AF-A0A7S8E6X6-F1
#
_entry.id   AF-A0A7S8E6X6-F1
#
_cell.length_a   1.000
_cell.length_b   1.000
_cell.length_c   1.000
_cell.angle_alpha   90.00
_cell.angle_beta   90.00
_cell.angle_gamma   90.00
#
_symmetry.space_group_name_H-M   'P 1'
#
loop_
_entity.id
_entity.type
_entity.pdbx_description
1 polymer ?
#
loop_
_entity_poly.entity_id
_entity_poly.type
_entity_poly.pdbx_seq_one_letter_code
_entity_poly.pdbx_strand_id
1 'polypeptide(L)'
;MNPSKQRNLWLWAAACIGVAAIFIVFLAASLAGGRGDVLLPLDDVYIHFQYARQLALGQPYVYNPGQPPTSGATSFLYPYILAAGYLLGFHDLNLGLWAMIVGALALLASIAAVYRICRALGASWQLAAFATALFALTGSFSWHFMSGMETGLMVAFSLWTLFVILAERPRAFALVASLLALVRPEGSMMAVIASIISIGFLWRYTTPKRRLLWYLLPLLALLVQPFANWLITGTALASGSQAKSLLGLVPHNWHTIISRILENFARMWLEFMTGYGEQGWYLPIGLGPLGMVGLLLMAFSRQRSLRRTAIIIALWLIVVSAAIATLDTAFWHFKRYQMPLMVLFVPLAVYALHRLNIMLVSVRFLSWAYAGMLLLFGFALTGQFLNNHFQNITYVYAQPLSMARWLAENTPEDAVVAVHDVGMMRYMGNRTTLDIVGLTTPGAAAYWRNGPGSVAEYLIQQQPDYIASYGVGHGYGLRLLAETSLYENVLAEFPVTLDRSLNVALAADYQAIYKPDWQFIEAGRQVPESLIAEAEQRLGEDMQYALMPESSAMLSPAYAWRRDANITGFPSVVYEFDRTHCTQAPCSSLHGGRAVNWERIRIQPRPATDQAMIFVLRVHSLGASSFDVYVDTPTLERQYLTTKVVAAIPGEWQDIPILIPGDFVSADDSDEDWLDIELISETGYESYAHWAFIGHEVAIEAPENRIASYQDGAFTLTDVDSSQEDDQLGVEFSWYNAGTAAGDYRYFVHLYKDIETPPVTQWDGYLSGGAVGNWLPGMRQDTVMVNLHEIPSGTYTLAVGFYNPQDPLERLIPVSARHDVLPDGRLILGDVTVE
;
A
#
# COMPACT_ATOMS: atom_id res chain seq x y z
N MET A 1 -58.13 22.39 12.96
CA MET A 1 -57.15 21.28 12.75
C MET A 1 -56.91 20.60 14.10
N ASN A 2 -56.74 19.26 14.13
CA ASN A 2 -56.40 18.54 15.36
C ASN A 2 -55.03 19.04 15.90
N PRO A 3 -54.90 19.43 17.19
CA PRO A 3 -53.68 20.04 17.75
C PRO A 3 -52.42 19.17 17.58
N SER A 4 -52.59 17.84 17.49
CA SER A 4 -51.50 16.92 17.18
C SER A 4 -50.97 17.05 15.74
N LYS A 5 -51.86 17.32 14.76
CA LYS A 5 -51.48 17.52 13.35
C LYS A 5 -50.75 18.84 13.16
N GLN A 6 -51.24 19.92 13.78
CA GLN A 6 -50.57 21.23 13.75
C GLN A 6 -49.16 21.15 14.34
N ARG A 7 -48.99 20.52 15.51
CA ARG A 7 -47.66 20.34 16.12
C ARG A 7 -46.70 19.57 15.21
N ASN A 8 -47.16 18.47 14.60
CA ASN A 8 -46.31 17.69 13.71
C ASN A 8 -45.92 18.49 12.45
N LEU A 9 -46.81 19.34 11.94
CA LEU A 9 -46.51 20.25 10.84
C LEU A 9 -45.42 21.26 11.22
N TRP A 10 -45.53 21.88 12.41
CA TRP A 10 -44.50 22.81 12.90
C TRP A 10 -43.15 22.14 13.13
N LEU A 11 -43.12 20.93 13.70
CA LEU A 11 -41.89 20.16 13.86
C LEU A 11 -41.26 19.80 12.51
N TRP A 12 -42.08 19.44 11.52
CA TRP A 12 -41.60 19.16 10.17
C TRP A 12 -41.06 20.42 9.48
N ALA A 13 -41.75 21.55 9.61
CA ALA A 13 -41.28 22.83 9.10
C ALA A 13 -39.95 23.24 9.75
N ALA A 14 -39.84 23.10 11.07
CA ALA A 14 -38.59 23.37 11.80
C ALA A 14 -37.44 22.45 11.34
N ALA A 15 -37.71 21.16 11.10
CA ALA A 15 -36.72 20.25 10.54
C ALA A 15 -36.28 20.67 9.13
N CYS A 16 -37.23 21.06 8.25
CA CYS A 16 -36.90 21.53 6.91
C CYS A 16 -36.05 22.81 6.95
N ILE A 17 -36.40 23.77 7.81
CA ILE A 17 -35.64 25.01 7.99
C ILE A 17 -34.25 24.71 8.55
N GLY A 18 -34.14 23.83 9.55
CA GLY A 18 -32.86 23.43 10.13
C GLY A 18 -31.94 22.75 9.11
N VAL A 19 -32.48 21.82 8.31
CA VAL A 19 -31.72 21.17 7.22
C VAL A 19 -31.31 22.18 6.15
N ALA A 20 -32.20 23.10 5.76
CA ALA A 20 -31.86 24.15 4.81
C ALA A 20 -30.75 25.06 5.34
N ALA A 21 -30.77 25.42 6.64
CA ALA A 21 -29.72 26.21 7.26
C ALA A 21 -28.38 25.46 7.28
N ILE A 22 -28.37 24.17 7.66
CA ILE A 22 -27.18 23.32 7.61
C ILE A 22 -26.64 23.25 6.18
N PHE A 23 -27.49 22.97 5.20
CA PHE A 23 -27.12 22.91 3.79
C PHE A 23 -26.49 24.22 3.31
N ILE A 24 -27.12 25.37 3.60
CA ILE A 24 -26.61 26.69 3.20
C ILE A 24 -25.26 26.97 3.85
N VAL A 25 -25.09 26.64 5.13
CA VAL A 25 -23.82 26.87 5.86
C VAL A 25 -22.69 26.02 5.30
N PHE A 26 -22.93 24.73 5.06
CA PHE A 26 -21.92 23.84 4.45
C PHE A 26 -21.65 24.20 2.99
N LEU A 27 -22.67 24.61 2.22
CA LEU A 27 -22.49 25.08 0.84
C LEU A 27 -21.68 26.38 0.81
N ALA A 28 -21.94 27.30 1.73
CA ALA A 28 -21.15 28.52 1.85
C ALA A 28 -19.69 28.22 2.23
N ALA A 29 -19.45 27.26 3.13
CA ALA A 29 -18.10 26.80 3.44
C ALA A 29 -17.42 26.15 2.22
N SER A 30 -18.17 25.38 1.42
CA SER A 30 -17.68 24.79 0.17
C SER A 30 -17.28 25.84 -0.86
N LEU A 31 -18.16 26.80 -1.13
CA LEU A 31 -17.87 27.91 -2.04
C LEU A 31 -16.71 28.79 -1.55
N ALA A 32 -16.64 29.06 -0.25
CA ALA A 32 -15.56 29.86 0.34
C ALA A 32 -14.21 29.13 0.23
N GLY A 33 -14.15 27.86 0.60
CA GLY A 33 -12.92 27.06 0.54
C GLY A 33 -12.50 26.76 -0.90
N GLY A 34 -13.46 26.52 -1.79
CA GLY A 34 -13.27 26.26 -3.22
C GLY A 34 -13.13 27.52 -4.08
N ARG A 35 -13.03 28.71 -3.46
CA ARG A 35 -12.89 30.01 -4.15
C ARG A 35 -13.92 30.27 -5.25
N GLY A 36 -15.16 29.87 -5.01
CA GLY A 36 -16.30 30.03 -5.92
C GLY A 36 -16.75 28.71 -6.56
N ASP A 37 -15.92 27.67 -6.54
CA ASP A 37 -16.30 26.33 -7.00
C ASP A 37 -17.03 25.55 -5.90
N VAL A 38 -18.04 24.76 -6.27
CA VAL A 38 -18.71 23.82 -5.35
C VAL A 38 -17.86 22.56 -5.22
N LEU A 39 -16.95 22.57 -4.25
CA LEU A 39 -16.05 21.45 -3.98
C LEU A 39 -16.51 20.61 -2.80
N LEU A 40 -16.07 19.36 -2.79
CA LEU A 40 -16.37 18.40 -1.74
C LEU A 40 -15.08 18.04 -0.99
N PRO A 41 -15.18 17.70 0.31
CA PRO A 41 -14.02 17.60 1.19
C PRO A 41 -13.19 16.31 1.02
N LEU A 42 -13.49 15.47 0.02
CA LEU A 42 -12.90 14.14 -0.16
C LEU A 42 -12.64 13.87 -1.65
N ASP A 43 -11.43 13.42 -1.99
CA ASP A 43 -11.09 13.03 -3.36
C ASP A 43 -11.92 11.82 -3.85
N ASP A 44 -12.19 10.85 -2.97
CA ASP A 44 -13.02 9.66 -3.25
C ASP A 44 -14.39 9.99 -3.87
N VAL A 45 -14.97 11.17 -3.59
CA VAL A 45 -16.27 11.54 -4.18
C VAL A 45 -16.20 11.68 -5.69
N TYR A 46 -15.07 12.18 -6.19
CA TYR A 46 -14.88 12.42 -7.61
C TYR A 46 -14.75 11.10 -8.41
N ILE A 47 -14.40 9.99 -7.75
CA ILE A 47 -14.54 8.64 -8.32
C ILE A 47 -16.01 8.34 -8.64
N HIS A 48 -16.92 8.62 -7.69
CA HIS A 48 -18.36 8.45 -7.94
C HIS A 48 -18.87 9.38 -9.04
N PHE A 49 -18.34 10.61 -9.12
CA PHE A 49 -18.73 11.57 -10.15
C PHE A 49 -18.31 11.12 -11.54
N GLN A 50 -17.10 10.55 -11.66
CA GLN A 50 -16.64 9.97 -12.91
C GLN A 50 -17.53 8.81 -13.36
N TYR A 51 -17.82 7.85 -12.49
CA TYR A 51 -18.75 6.75 -12.85
C TYR A 51 -20.15 7.25 -13.18
N ALA A 52 -20.64 8.27 -12.47
CA ALA A 52 -21.95 8.88 -12.73
C ALA A 52 -22.00 9.57 -14.10
N ARG A 53 -20.94 10.31 -14.45
CA ARG A 53 -20.76 10.92 -15.78
C ARG A 53 -20.75 9.86 -16.86
N GLN A 54 -19.92 8.82 -16.72
CA GLN A 54 -19.83 7.75 -17.73
C GLN A 54 -21.16 6.99 -17.87
N LEU A 55 -21.84 6.71 -16.77
CA LEU A 55 -23.18 6.12 -16.79
C LEU A 55 -24.20 7.00 -17.55
N ALA A 56 -24.20 8.31 -17.29
CA ALA A 56 -25.07 9.26 -17.99
C ALA A 56 -24.74 9.38 -19.50
N LEU A 57 -23.47 9.21 -19.87
CA LEU A 57 -22.98 9.18 -21.25
C LEU A 57 -23.17 7.82 -21.95
N GLY A 58 -23.75 6.82 -21.27
CA GLY A 58 -24.03 5.50 -21.85
C GLY A 58 -22.90 4.48 -21.74
N GLN A 59 -21.86 4.76 -20.93
CA GLN A 59 -20.73 3.87 -20.65
C GLN A 59 -20.74 3.41 -19.18
N PRO A 60 -21.68 2.55 -18.76
CA PRO A 60 -21.78 2.13 -17.37
C PRO A 60 -20.52 1.37 -16.94
N TYR A 61 -20.05 1.60 -15.71
CA TYR A 61 -18.87 0.95 -15.09
C TYR A 61 -17.51 1.24 -15.76
N VAL A 62 -17.48 2.07 -16.80
CA VAL A 62 -16.23 2.53 -17.40
C VAL A 62 -15.69 3.69 -16.56
N TYR A 63 -14.41 3.62 -16.17
CA TYR A 63 -13.74 4.70 -15.46
C TYR A 63 -12.89 5.55 -16.42
N ASN A 64 -12.05 4.88 -17.20
CA ASN A 64 -11.33 5.44 -18.35
C ASN A 64 -12.05 5.02 -19.65
N PRO A 65 -12.63 5.95 -20.43
CA PRO A 65 -13.18 5.66 -21.74
C PRO A 65 -12.16 4.94 -22.62
N GLY A 66 -12.61 3.88 -23.31
CA GLY A 66 -11.74 3.01 -24.12
C GLY A 66 -11.07 1.87 -23.35
N GLN A 67 -11.08 1.88 -22.01
CA GLN A 67 -10.60 0.76 -21.19
C GLN A 67 -11.76 -0.14 -20.73
N PRO A 68 -11.47 -1.39 -20.30
CA PRO A 68 -12.48 -2.28 -19.76
C PRO A 68 -13.21 -1.68 -18.54
N PRO A 69 -14.49 -2.06 -18.32
CA PRO A 69 -15.22 -1.68 -17.12
C PRO A 69 -14.51 -2.12 -15.83
N THR A 70 -14.66 -1.33 -14.78
CA THR A 70 -14.02 -1.59 -13.48
C THR A 70 -15.02 -1.45 -12.32
N SER A 71 -14.70 -2.08 -11.19
CA SER A 71 -15.57 -2.15 -10.00
C SER A 71 -15.12 -1.18 -8.90
N GLY A 72 -14.51 -0.04 -9.25
CA GLY A 72 -13.92 0.88 -8.27
C GLY A 72 -14.95 1.57 -7.38
N ALA A 73 -16.21 1.67 -7.83
CA ALA A 73 -17.30 2.15 -6.99
C ALA A 73 -17.75 1.06 -5.98
N THR A 74 -17.48 1.29 -4.70
CA THR A 74 -17.92 0.41 -3.61
C THR A 74 -19.44 0.44 -3.41
N SER A 75 -20.10 1.52 -3.82
CA SER A 75 -21.56 1.65 -3.80
C SER A 75 -22.17 1.29 -5.15
N PHE A 76 -23.13 0.35 -5.15
CA PHE A 76 -23.87 0.02 -6.36
C PHE A 76 -24.89 1.11 -6.72
N LEU A 77 -25.72 1.56 -5.77
CA LEU A 77 -26.83 2.48 -6.05
C LEU A 77 -26.39 3.95 -6.25
N TYR A 78 -25.33 4.39 -5.58
CA TYR A 78 -25.01 5.82 -5.51
C TYR A 78 -24.61 6.46 -6.86
N PRO A 79 -23.78 5.83 -7.71
CA PRO A 79 -23.47 6.37 -9.04
C PRO A 79 -24.72 6.61 -9.90
N TYR A 80 -25.77 5.77 -9.78
CA TYR A 80 -27.03 5.96 -10.51
C TYR A 80 -27.80 7.21 -10.03
N ILE A 81 -27.78 7.48 -8.72
CA ILE A 81 -28.42 8.68 -8.14
C ILE A 81 -27.68 9.93 -8.62
N LEU A 82 -26.35 9.89 -8.70
CA LEU A 82 -25.55 10.99 -9.19
C LEU A 82 -25.69 11.18 -10.71
N ALA A 83 -25.78 10.10 -11.50
CA ALA A 83 -25.99 10.16 -12.93
C ALA A 83 -27.32 10.85 -13.30
N ALA A 84 -28.36 10.69 -12.46
CA ALA A 84 -29.60 11.45 -12.61
C ALA A 84 -29.37 12.96 -12.48
N GLY A 85 -28.51 13.39 -11.56
CA GLY A 85 -28.11 14.81 -11.45
C GLY A 85 -27.37 15.30 -12.68
N TYR A 86 -26.44 14.49 -13.20
CA TYR A 86 -25.74 14.80 -14.43
C TYR A 86 -26.71 14.98 -15.61
N LEU A 87 -27.67 14.06 -15.79
CA LEU A 87 -28.72 14.17 -16.82
C LEU A 87 -29.66 15.37 -16.63
N LEU A 88 -29.80 15.88 -15.42
CA LEU A 88 -30.55 17.10 -15.11
C LEU A 88 -29.75 18.39 -15.38
N GLY A 89 -28.50 18.28 -15.80
CA GLY A 89 -27.63 19.41 -16.16
C GLY A 89 -26.62 19.82 -15.08
N PHE A 90 -26.49 19.06 -13.98
CA PHE A 90 -25.43 19.30 -13.00
C PHE A 90 -24.10 18.69 -13.50
N HIS A 91 -23.42 19.41 -14.39
CA HIS A 91 -22.14 18.98 -14.97
C HIS A 91 -20.93 19.47 -14.16
N ASP A 92 -19.77 18.85 -14.39
CA ASP A 92 -18.48 19.20 -13.79
C ASP A 92 -18.58 19.30 -12.26
N LEU A 93 -18.01 20.35 -11.65
CA LEU A 93 -18.02 20.54 -10.20
C LEU A 93 -19.43 20.82 -9.65
N ASN A 94 -20.39 21.27 -10.48
CA ASN A 94 -21.78 21.48 -10.02
C ASN A 94 -22.49 20.17 -9.67
N LEU A 95 -21.97 19.01 -10.07
CA LEU A 95 -22.44 17.73 -9.54
C LEU A 95 -22.24 17.63 -8.01
N GLY A 96 -21.28 18.39 -7.46
CA GLY A 96 -21.11 18.62 -6.03
C GLY A 96 -22.36 19.17 -5.35
N LEU A 97 -23.03 20.15 -5.98
CA LEU A 97 -24.27 20.73 -5.48
C LEU A 97 -25.38 19.69 -5.45
N TRP A 98 -25.51 18.88 -6.50
CA TRP A 98 -26.47 17.78 -6.54
C TRP A 98 -26.20 16.75 -5.43
N ALA A 99 -24.94 16.36 -5.23
CA ALA A 99 -24.56 15.44 -4.16
C ALA A 99 -24.92 15.99 -2.77
N MET A 100 -24.71 17.28 -2.51
CA MET A 100 -25.13 17.94 -1.27
C MET A 100 -26.66 18.00 -1.12
N ILE A 101 -27.41 18.21 -2.21
CA ILE A 101 -28.89 18.17 -2.20
C ILE A 101 -29.37 16.77 -1.81
N VAL A 102 -28.81 15.71 -2.41
CA VAL A 102 -29.10 14.32 -2.04
C VAL A 102 -28.78 14.08 -0.56
N GLY A 103 -27.66 14.60 -0.08
CA GLY A 103 -27.26 14.61 1.32
C GLY A 103 -28.27 15.29 2.25
N ALA A 104 -28.74 16.48 1.89
CA ALA A 104 -29.75 17.23 2.64
C ALA A 104 -31.10 16.49 2.70
N LEU A 105 -31.52 15.88 1.59
CA LEU A 105 -32.72 15.04 1.56
C LEU A 105 -32.56 13.79 2.45
N ALA A 106 -31.38 13.16 2.44
CA ALA A 106 -31.06 12.04 3.31
C ALA A 106 -31.02 12.46 4.80
N LEU A 107 -30.52 13.65 5.12
CA LEU A 107 -30.54 14.21 6.48
C LEU A 107 -31.97 14.46 6.95
N LEU A 108 -32.82 15.06 6.11
CA LEU A 108 -34.23 15.27 6.42
C LEU A 108 -34.97 13.94 6.61
N ALA A 109 -34.70 12.94 5.76
CA ALA A 109 -35.23 11.59 5.92
C ALA A 109 -34.75 10.93 7.22
N SER A 110 -33.49 11.14 7.61
CA SER A 110 -32.91 10.61 8.85
C SER A 110 -33.52 11.25 10.10
N ILE A 111 -33.72 12.58 10.09
CA ILE A 111 -34.45 13.31 11.13
C ILE A 111 -35.88 12.76 11.29
N ALA A 112 -36.57 12.52 10.18
CA ALA A 112 -37.90 11.92 10.18
C ALA A 112 -37.88 10.51 10.82
N ALA A 113 -36.88 9.70 10.48
CA ALA A 113 -36.70 8.36 11.03
C ALA A 113 -36.41 8.40 12.53
N VAL A 114 -35.46 9.23 12.99
CA VAL A 114 -35.11 9.40 14.41
C VAL A 114 -36.34 9.80 15.23
N TYR A 115 -37.10 10.80 14.76
CA TYR A 115 -38.35 11.20 15.43
C TYR A 115 -39.30 10.01 15.58
N ARG A 116 -39.53 9.28 14.48
CA ARG A 116 -40.45 8.14 14.44
C ARG A 116 -39.98 6.96 15.28
N ILE A 117 -38.68 6.68 15.32
CA ILE A 117 -38.08 5.66 16.19
C ILE A 117 -38.32 6.05 17.65
N CYS A 118 -37.97 7.27 18.06
CA CYS A 118 -38.19 7.72 19.44
C CYS A 118 -39.66 7.64 19.85
N ARG A 119 -40.60 8.02 18.96
CA ARG A 119 -42.04 7.86 19.22
C ARG A 119 -42.48 6.40 19.31
N ALA A 120 -41.93 5.51 18.46
CA ALA A 120 -42.20 4.07 18.52
C ALA A 120 -41.64 3.41 19.79
N LEU A 121 -40.56 3.97 20.34
CA LEU A 121 -39.96 3.57 21.63
C LEU A 121 -40.74 4.11 22.84
N GLY A 122 -41.85 4.83 22.64
CA GLY A 122 -42.71 5.37 23.69
C GLY A 122 -42.33 6.78 24.19
N ALA A 123 -41.26 7.38 23.65
CA ALA A 123 -40.81 8.69 24.09
C ALA A 123 -41.84 9.79 23.82
N SER A 124 -41.83 10.81 24.68
CA SER A 124 -42.65 12.01 24.50
C SER A 124 -42.25 12.75 23.22
N TRP A 125 -43.15 13.60 22.71
CA TRP A 125 -42.85 14.38 21.51
C TRP A 125 -41.68 15.36 21.74
N GLN A 126 -41.51 15.85 22.97
CA GLN A 126 -40.39 16.74 23.34
C GLN A 126 -39.06 15.98 23.29
N LEU A 127 -38.99 14.77 23.86
CA LEU A 127 -37.78 13.95 23.79
C LEU A 127 -37.47 13.51 22.36
N ALA A 128 -38.48 13.22 21.56
CA ALA A 128 -38.30 12.93 20.14
C ALA A 128 -37.82 14.15 19.33
N ALA A 129 -38.34 15.35 19.61
CA ALA A 129 -37.88 16.60 19.00
C ALA A 129 -36.45 16.95 19.43
N PHE A 130 -36.13 16.70 20.71
CA PHE A 130 -34.77 16.80 21.23
C PHE A 130 -33.83 15.85 20.49
N ALA A 131 -34.20 14.58 20.32
CA ALA A 131 -33.41 13.59 19.59
C ALA A 131 -33.08 14.06 18.16
N THR A 132 -34.06 14.63 17.46
CA THR A 132 -33.84 15.16 16.12
C THR A 132 -32.94 16.39 16.09
N ALA A 133 -33.06 17.27 17.09
CA ALA A 133 -32.18 18.43 17.21
C ALA A 133 -30.75 18.00 17.53
N LEU A 134 -30.57 17.06 18.48
CA LEU A 134 -29.27 16.50 18.82
C LEU A 134 -28.63 15.82 17.60
N PHE A 135 -29.39 15.03 16.84
CA PHE A 135 -28.92 14.39 15.63
C PHE A 135 -28.44 15.39 14.58
N ALA A 136 -29.26 16.41 14.27
CA ALA A 136 -28.94 17.41 13.25
C ALA A 136 -27.80 18.34 13.66
N LEU A 137 -27.67 18.64 14.96
CA LEU A 137 -26.64 19.52 15.50
C LEU A 137 -25.36 18.77 15.87
N THR A 138 -25.30 17.44 15.79
CA THR A 138 -24.03 16.73 15.98
C THR A 138 -23.20 16.89 14.70
N GLY A 139 -22.19 17.76 14.74
CA GLY A 139 -21.44 18.21 13.56
C GLY A 139 -20.82 17.10 12.71
N SER A 140 -20.31 16.05 13.37
CA SER A 140 -19.78 14.86 12.70
C SER A 140 -20.82 14.20 11.80
N PHE A 141 -22.11 14.28 12.15
CA PHE A 141 -23.19 13.68 11.38
C PHE A 141 -23.47 14.54 10.16
N SER A 142 -23.70 15.84 10.36
CA SER A 142 -23.96 16.79 9.29
C SER A 142 -22.83 16.86 8.27
N TRP A 143 -21.57 16.75 8.71
CA TRP A 143 -20.42 16.66 7.80
C TRP A 143 -20.53 15.49 6.83
N HIS A 144 -20.89 14.29 7.30
CA HIS A 144 -21.04 13.10 6.45
C HIS A 144 -22.25 13.17 5.51
N PHE A 145 -23.29 13.93 5.87
CA PHE A 145 -24.38 14.21 4.93
C PHE A 145 -23.96 15.22 3.85
N MET A 146 -23.03 16.13 4.15
CA MET A 146 -22.58 17.18 3.24
C MET A 146 -21.27 16.84 2.52
N SER A 147 -20.67 15.67 2.77
CA SER A 147 -19.40 15.27 2.14
C SER A 147 -19.55 14.84 0.68
N GLY A 148 -20.77 14.57 0.22
CA GLY A 148 -21.06 14.05 -1.13
C GLY A 148 -20.70 12.58 -1.33
N MET A 149 -20.44 11.83 -0.25
CA MET A 149 -20.37 10.37 -0.27
C MET A 149 -21.76 9.75 -0.01
N GLU A 150 -21.92 8.48 -0.31
CA GLU A 150 -23.12 7.68 -0.08
C GLU A 150 -23.45 7.45 1.41
N THR A 151 -22.55 7.82 2.33
CA THR A 151 -22.69 7.62 3.78
C THR A 151 -24.00 8.19 4.34
N GLY A 152 -24.45 9.35 3.88
CA GLY A 152 -25.71 9.95 4.31
C GLY A 152 -26.93 9.10 3.92
N LEU A 153 -26.94 8.52 2.71
CA LEU A 153 -28.00 7.61 2.26
C LEU A 153 -27.99 6.30 3.06
N MET A 154 -26.79 5.77 3.32
CA MET A 154 -26.59 4.60 4.18
C MET A 154 -27.21 4.84 5.57
N VAL A 155 -26.90 5.97 6.22
CA VAL A 155 -27.49 6.35 7.51
C VAL A 155 -29.02 6.43 7.43
N ALA A 156 -29.56 7.10 6.41
CA ALA A 156 -30.99 7.26 6.24
C ALA A 156 -31.70 5.90 6.13
N PHE A 157 -31.21 5.02 5.25
CA PHE A 157 -31.80 3.69 5.06
C PHE A 157 -31.61 2.77 6.27
N SER A 158 -30.50 2.87 7.01
CA SER A 158 -30.32 2.15 8.28
C SER A 158 -31.38 2.57 9.31
N LEU A 159 -31.56 3.87 9.53
CA LEU A 159 -32.56 4.38 10.48
C LEU A 159 -33.98 4.01 10.05
N TRP A 160 -34.32 4.15 8.76
CA TRP A 160 -35.63 3.74 8.27
C TRP A 160 -35.86 2.23 8.37
N THR A 161 -34.83 1.41 8.15
CA THR A 161 -34.87 -0.04 8.35
C THR A 161 -35.21 -0.38 9.79
N LEU A 162 -34.56 0.27 10.78
CA LEU A 162 -34.90 0.10 12.19
C LEU A 162 -36.34 0.51 12.49
N PHE A 163 -36.78 1.67 11.98
CA PHE A 163 -38.14 2.14 12.19
C PHE A 163 -39.18 1.14 11.66
N VAL A 164 -39.03 0.62 10.44
CA VAL A 164 -40.02 -0.28 9.85
C VAL A 164 -40.04 -1.66 10.52
N ILE A 165 -38.91 -2.12 11.09
CA ILE A 165 -38.84 -3.31 11.94
C ILE A 165 -39.60 -3.09 13.26
N LEU A 166 -39.40 -1.93 13.89
CA LEU A 166 -40.11 -1.55 15.13
C LEU A 166 -41.62 -1.39 14.88
N ALA A 167 -42.00 -0.79 13.75
CA ALA A 167 -43.38 -0.57 13.35
C ALA A 167 -44.06 -1.80 12.73
N GLU A 168 -43.35 -2.92 12.61
CA GLU A 168 -43.82 -4.21 12.07
C GLU A 168 -44.42 -4.11 10.66
N ARG A 169 -43.73 -3.39 9.76
CA ARG A 169 -44.17 -3.15 8.37
C ARG A 169 -43.33 -3.95 7.36
N PRO A 170 -43.64 -5.23 7.10
CA PRO A 170 -42.80 -6.11 6.29
C PRO A 170 -42.63 -5.64 4.83
N ARG A 171 -43.67 -5.06 4.22
CA ARG A 171 -43.57 -4.53 2.83
C ARG A 171 -42.62 -3.35 2.73
N ALA A 172 -42.68 -2.44 3.70
CA ALA A 172 -41.78 -1.30 3.75
C ALA A 172 -40.34 -1.73 4.10
N PHE A 173 -40.21 -2.73 4.98
CA PHE A 173 -38.93 -3.38 5.26
C PHE A 173 -38.29 -3.94 3.99
N ALA A 174 -39.03 -4.71 3.19
CA ALA A 174 -38.52 -5.26 1.95
C ALA A 174 -37.90 -4.20 1.04
N LEU A 175 -38.59 -3.07 0.82
CA LEU A 175 -38.09 -1.99 -0.01
C LEU A 175 -36.86 -1.31 0.60
N VAL A 176 -36.97 -0.82 1.84
CA VAL A 176 -35.93 0.00 2.47
C VAL A 176 -34.66 -0.82 2.76
N ALA A 177 -34.80 -2.06 3.25
CA ALA A 177 -33.66 -2.92 3.53
C ALA A 177 -32.99 -3.44 2.26
N SER A 178 -33.73 -3.61 1.15
CA SER A 178 -33.12 -3.92 -0.15
C SER A 178 -32.31 -2.74 -0.68
N LEU A 179 -32.86 -1.51 -0.59
CA LEU A 179 -32.10 -0.30 -0.96
C LEU A 179 -30.85 -0.14 -0.09
N LEU A 180 -30.97 -0.38 1.22
CA LEU A 180 -29.82 -0.39 2.15
C LEU A 180 -28.73 -1.38 1.71
N ALA A 181 -29.12 -2.58 1.29
CA ALA A 181 -28.19 -3.61 0.82
C ALA A 181 -27.47 -3.24 -0.48
N LEU A 182 -28.06 -2.39 -1.32
CA LEU A 182 -27.47 -1.91 -2.58
C LEU A 182 -26.62 -0.64 -2.41
N VAL A 183 -26.67 0.01 -1.25
CA VAL A 183 -25.85 1.21 -1.02
C VAL A 183 -24.43 0.81 -0.65
N ARG A 184 -24.24 -0.10 0.32
CA ARG A 184 -22.90 -0.52 0.78
C ARG A 184 -22.89 -1.92 1.43
N PRO A 185 -21.72 -2.59 1.51
CA PRO A 185 -21.57 -3.88 2.21
C PRO A 185 -21.99 -3.85 3.69
N GLU A 186 -21.74 -2.77 4.43
CA GLU A 186 -22.12 -2.68 5.85
C GLU A 186 -23.64 -2.58 6.03
N GLY A 187 -24.33 -2.01 5.04
CA GLY A 187 -25.79 -1.96 4.95
C GLY A 187 -26.40 -3.30 4.58
N SER A 188 -25.76 -4.04 3.67
CA SER A 188 -26.22 -5.39 3.33
C SER A 188 -26.11 -6.34 4.53
N MET A 189 -25.05 -6.23 5.35
CA MET A 189 -24.94 -6.96 6.63
C MET A 189 -26.12 -6.65 7.56
N MET A 190 -26.50 -5.38 7.72
CA MET A 190 -27.67 -5.00 8.51
C MET A 190 -28.96 -5.62 7.98
N ALA A 191 -29.18 -5.51 6.66
CA ALA A 191 -30.38 -5.99 6.00
C ALA A 191 -30.52 -7.52 6.14
N VAL A 192 -29.42 -8.26 6.01
CA VAL A 192 -29.34 -9.71 6.20
C VAL A 192 -29.64 -10.09 7.64
N ILE A 193 -28.94 -9.48 8.62
CA ILE A 193 -29.17 -9.73 10.05
C ILE A 193 -30.63 -9.46 10.40
N ALA A 194 -31.17 -8.32 9.97
CA ALA A 194 -32.56 -7.94 10.22
C ALA A 194 -33.54 -8.94 9.59
N SER A 195 -33.25 -9.44 8.40
CA SER A 195 -34.07 -10.43 7.69
C SER A 195 -34.07 -11.78 8.42
N ILE A 196 -32.89 -12.33 8.74
CA ILE A 196 -32.73 -13.62 9.43
C ILE A 196 -33.40 -13.59 10.81
N ILE A 197 -33.12 -12.56 11.61
CA ILE A 197 -33.68 -12.44 12.96
C ILE A 197 -35.20 -12.24 12.90
N SER A 198 -35.70 -11.46 11.94
CA SER A 198 -37.15 -11.29 11.76
C SER A 198 -37.83 -12.59 11.32
N ILE A 199 -37.23 -13.34 10.40
CA ILE A 199 -37.70 -14.66 9.97
C ILE A 199 -37.72 -15.64 11.15
N GLY A 200 -36.64 -15.75 11.92
CA GLY A 200 -36.57 -16.65 13.07
C GLY A 200 -37.59 -16.31 14.16
N PHE A 201 -37.82 -15.02 14.42
CA PHE A 201 -38.88 -14.58 15.31
C PHE A 201 -40.27 -14.86 14.77
N LEU A 202 -40.52 -14.79 13.46
CA LEU A 202 -41.84 -15.02 12.85
C LEU A 202 -42.13 -16.52 12.63
N TRP A 203 -41.12 -17.33 12.35
CA TRP A 203 -41.26 -18.77 12.07
C TRP A 203 -41.66 -19.56 13.32
N ARG A 204 -41.23 -19.11 14.50
CA ARG A 204 -41.69 -19.69 15.78
C ARG A 204 -43.17 -19.44 16.10
N TYR A 205 -43.92 -18.74 15.23
CA TYR A 205 -45.34 -18.46 15.41
C TYR A 205 -46.16 -18.73 14.13
N THR A 206 -47.47 -18.90 14.30
CA THR A 206 -48.48 -19.15 13.25
C THR A 206 -48.76 -17.91 12.37
N THR A 207 -47.72 -17.20 11.96
CA THR A 207 -47.83 -16.10 11.00
C THR A 207 -48.01 -16.63 9.57
N PRO A 208 -48.82 -15.98 8.71
CA PRO A 208 -49.04 -16.45 7.35
C PRO A 208 -47.72 -16.46 6.57
N LYS A 209 -47.38 -17.61 5.95
CA LYS A 209 -46.12 -17.85 5.23
C LYS A 209 -45.79 -16.77 4.18
N ARG A 210 -46.81 -16.13 3.59
CA ARG A 210 -46.65 -15.01 2.65
C ARG A 210 -45.94 -13.78 3.23
N ARG A 211 -45.98 -13.57 4.55
CA ARG A 211 -45.24 -12.46 5.19
C ARG A 211 -43.73 -12.70 5.21
N LEU A 212 -43.29 -13.95 5.24
CA LEU A 212 -41.87 -14.30 5.25
C LEU A 212 -41.17 -13.94 3.92
N LEU A 213 -41.90 -13.98 2.80
CA LEU A 213 -41.36 -13.64 1.47
C LEU A 213 -40.79 -12.22 1.40
N TRP A 214 -41.40 -11.27 2.12
CA TRP A 214 -40.91 -9.88 2.15
C TRP A 214 -39.55 -9.74 2.84
N TYR A 215 -39.20 -10.66 3.75
CA TYR A 215 -37.91 -10.68 4.41
C TYR A 215 -36.83 -11.40 3.59
N LEU A 216 -37.19 -12.05 2.48
CA LEU A 216 -36.22 -12.68 1.58
C LEU A 216 -35.65 -11.70 0.54
N LEU A 217 -36.40 -10.65 0.19
CA LEU A 217 -35.98 -9.67 -0.83
C LEU A 217 -34.63 -8.99 -0.52
N PRO A 218 -34.35 -8.54 0.71
CA PRO A 218 -33.04 -7.95 1.02
C PRO A 218 -31.88 -8.96 0.90
N LEU A 219 -32.14 -10.26 1.08
CA LEU A 219 -31.14 -11.31 0.88
C LEU A 219 -30.79 -11.47 -0.61
N LEU A 220 -31.76 -11.29 -1.50
CA LEU A 220 -31.52 -11.27 -2.94
C LEU A 220 -30.81 -9.99 -3.38
N ALA A 221 -31.15 -8.85 -2.77
CA ALA A 221 -30.49 -7.57 -3.05
C ALA A 221 -28.98 -7.60 -2.76
N LEU A 222 -28.54 -8.32 -1.71
CA LEU A 222 -27.13 -8.57 -1.42
C LEU A 222 -26.36 -9.16 -2.62
N LEU A 223 -27.01 -10.03 -3.41
CA LEU A 223 -26.38 -10.74 -4.51
C LEU A 223 -26.23 -9.88 -5.77
N VAL A 224 -26.96 -8.76 -5.86
CA VAL A 224 -26.99 -7.93 -7.08
C VAL A 224 -25.62 -7.35 -7.42
N GLN A 225 -24.94 -6.74 -6.44
CA GLN A 225 -23.65 -6.10 -6.70
C GLN A 225 -22.53 -7.11 -7.02
N PRO A 226 -22.31 -8.20 -6.26
CA PRO A 226 -21.33 -9.22 -6.63
C PRO A 226 -21.62 -9.88 -7.97
N PHE A 227 -22.90 -10.11 -8.30
CA PHE A 227 -23.30 -10.66 -9.59
C PHE A 227 -23.03 -9.69 -10.74
N ALA A 228 -23.37 -8.41 -10.57
CA ALA A 228 -23.06 -7.37 -11.55
C ALA A 228 -21.56 -7.23 -11.77
N ASN A 229 -20.76 -7.18 -10.69
CA ASN A 229 -19.31 -7.12 -10.78
C ASN A 229 -18.75 -8.34 -11.52
N TRP A 230 -19.18 -9.55 -11.16
CA TRP A 230 -18.73 -10.77 -11.84
C TRP A 230 -19.08 -10.77 -13.34
N LEU A 231 -20.30 -10.35 -13.69
CA LEU A 231 -20.74 -10.28 -15.09
C LEU A 231 -19.95 -9.24 -15.90
N ILE A 232 -19.51 -8.16 -15.27
CA ILE A 232 -18.92 -6.99 -15.94
C ILE A 232 -17.38 -7.06 -15.95
N THR A 233 -16.75 -7.46 -14.85
CA THR A 233 -15.30 -7.43 -14.65
C THR A 233 -14.68 -8.83 -14.54
N GLY A 234 -15.47 -9.89 -14.51
CA GLY A 234 -15.01 -11.27 -14.29
C GLY A 234 -14.72 -11.60 -12.81
N THR A 235 -14.82 -10.63 -11.90
CA THR A 235 -14.52 -10.81 -10.47
C THR A 235 -15.67 -10.34 -9.59
N ALA A 236 -16.09 -11.14 -8.62
CA ALA A 236 -17.15 -10.74 -7.68
C ALA A 236 -16.69 -9.71 -6.63
N LEU A 237 -15.39 -9.67 -6.33
CA LEU A 237 -14.79 -8.77 -5.34
C LEU A 237 -14.52 -7.39 -5.94
N ALA A 238 -14.83 -6.33 -5.19
CA ALA A 238 -14.44 -4.98 -5.54
C ALA A 238 -12.95 -4.76 -5.29
N SER A 239 -12.24 -4.19 -6.27
CA SER A 239 -10.83 -3.81 -6.22
C SER A 239 -10.45 -3.02 -4.96
N GLY A 240 -11.28 -2.05 -4.56
CA GLY A 240 -11.04 -1.25 -3.35
C GLY A 240 -11.04 -2.04 -2.03
N SER A 241 -11.73 -3.19 -1.97
CA SER A 241 -11.68 -4.07 -0.80
C SER A 241 -10.36 -4.85 -0.71
N GLN A 242 -9.77 -5.21 -1.85
CA GLN A 242 -8.48 -5.90 -1.91
C GLN A 242 -7.34 -4.98 -1.46
N ALA A 243 -7.33 -3.74 -1.97
CA ALA A 243 -6.32 -2.73 -1.62
C ALA A 243 -6.34 -2.30 -0.14
N LYS A 244 -7.46 -2.49 0.58
CA LYS A 244 -7.67 -1.96 1.95
C LYS A 244 -7.79 -3.03 3.05
N SER A 245 -7.91 -4.31 2.71
CA SER A 245 -8.04 -5.39 3.69
C SER A 245 -6.70 -5.78 4.34
N LEU A 246 -6.66 -5.90 5.67
CA LEU A 246 -5.54 -6.48 6.42
C LEU A 246 -5.30 -7.95 6.07
N LEU A 247 -6.32 -8.66 5.57
CA LEU A 247 -6.18 -10.05 5.12
C LEU A 247 -5.29 -10.16 3.88
N GLY A 248 -5.16 -9.08 3.11
CA GLY A 248 -4.25 -8.95 1.97
C GLY A 248 -2.88 -8.39 2.35
N LEU A 249 -2.49 -8.39 3.64
CA LEU A 249 -1.15 -8.00 4.04
C LEU A 249 -0.10 -8.95 3.45
N VAL A 250 0.97 -8.36 2.93
CA VAL A 250 2.15 -9.05 2.41
C VAL A 250 3.35 -8.60 3.26
N PRO A 251 4.26 -9.50 3.66
CA PRO A 251 4.06 -10.94 3.68
C PRO A 251 2.89 -11.32 4.60
N HIS A 252 2.25 -12.44 4.30
CA HIS A 252 1.06 -12.85 5.04
C HIS A 252 1.44 -13.38 6.43
N ASN A 253 1.15 -12.59 7.47
CA ASN A 253 1.45 -12.94 8.86
C ASN A 253 0.19 -12.90 9.74
N TRP A 254 -0.31 -14.08 10.12
CA TRP A 254 -1.53 -14.19 10.93
C TRP A 254 -1.43 -13.52 12.30
N HIS A 255 -0.26 -13.51 12.94
CA HIS A 255 -0.09 -12.87 14.23
C HIS A 255 -0.31 -11.35 14.13
N THR A 256 0.37 -10.69 13.18
CA THR A 256 0.22 -9.25 12.92
C THR A 256 -1.17 -8.89 12.41
N ILE A 257 -1.76 -9.73 11.56
CA ILE A 257 -3.12 -9.52 11.05
C ILE A 257 -4.12 -9.55 12.21
N ILE A 258 -4.07 -10.59 13.05
CA ILE A 258 -5.00 -10.76 14.17
C ILE A 258 -4.81 -9.66 15.21
N SER A 259 -3.56 -9.29 15.56
CA SER A 259 -3.30 -8.22 16.53
C SER A 259 -3.87 -6.89 16.07
N ARG A 260 -3.61 -6.48 14.82
CA ARG A 260 -4.16 -5.24 14.24
C ARG A 260 -5.69 -5.25 14.18
N ILE A 261 -6.32 -6.39 13.84
CA ILE A 261 -7.78 -6.52 13.86
C ILE A 261 -8.32 -6.30 15.28
N LEU A 262 -7.71 -6.93 16.29
CA LEU A 262 -8.14 -6.79 17.68
C LEU A 262 -7.93 -5.36 18.20
N GLU A 263 -6.82 -4.71 17.85
CA GLU A 263 -6.53 -3.31 18.17
C GLU A 263 -7.56 -2.36 17.53
N ASN A 264 -7.83 -2.53 16.23
CA ASN A 264 -8.86 -1.76 15.52
C ASN A 264 -10.23 -1.95 16.16
N PHE A 265 -10.59 -3.18 16.50
CA PHE A 265 -11.85 -3.49 17.16
C PHE A 265 -11.94 -2.83 18.55
N ALA A 266 -10.92 -2.98 19.39
CA ALA A 266 -10.87 -2.41 20.73
C ALA A 266 -10.91 -0.88 20.69
N ARG A 267 -10.12 -0.25 19.81
CA ARG A 267 -10.11 1.20 19.59
C ARG A 267 -11.50 1.70 19.18
N MET A 268 -12.16 1.04 18.22
CA MET A 268 -13.48 1.46 17.77
C MET A 268 -14.51 1.44 18.91
N TRP A 269 -14.52 0.39 19.73
CA TRP A 269 -15.43 0.30 20.87
C TRP A 269 -15.11 1.32 21.97
N LEU A 270 -13.83 1.60 22.21
CA LEU A 270 -13.41 2.68 23.11
C LEU A 270 -13.94 4.03 22.60
N GLU A 271 -13.74 4.35 21.32
CA GLU A 271 -14.19 5.59 20.70
C GLU A 271 -15.74 5.70 20.66
N PHE A 272 -16.46 4.58 20.51
CA PHE A 272 -17.92 4.56 20.66
C PHE A 272 -18.35 4.95 22.09
N MET A 273 -17.60 4.55 23.11
CA MET A 273 -17.94 4.84 24.51
C MET A 273 -17.48 6.22 24.96
N THR A 274 -16.32 6.69 24.53
CA THR A 274 -15.80 8.01 24.91
C THR A 274 -16.38 9.11 24.04
N GLY A 275 -16.63 8.82 22.75
CA GLY A 275 -16.94 9.83 21.74
C GLY A 275 -15.71 10.59 21.24
N TYR A 276 -14.49 10.22 21.67
CA TYR A 276 -13.24 10.89 21.38
C TYR A 276 -12.28 9.96 20.65
N GLY A 277 -11.61 10.45 19.61
CA GLY A 277 -10.51 9.74 18.94
C GLY A 277 -9.41 10.70 18.50
N GLU A 278 -8.51 10.25 17.62
CA GLU A 278 -7.33 11.02 17.21
C GLU A 278 -7.65 12.41 16.63
N GLN A 279 -8.67 12.54 15.77
CA GLN A 279 -9.09 13.85 15.20
C GLN A 279 -10.07 14.63 16.11
N GLY A 280 -10.12 14.33 17.40
CA GLY A 280 -10.97 15.00 18.38
C GLY A 280 -12.31 14.30 18.64
N TRP A 281 -13.32 15.10 19.00
CA TRP A 281 -14.63 14.60 19.42
C TRP A 281 -15.56 14.32 18.24
N TYR A 282 -16.20 13.16 18.25
CA TYR A 282 -17.16 12.69 17.24
C TYR A 282 -18.58 12.57 17.78
N LEU A 283 -18.71 12.27 19.08
CA LEU A 283 -19.99 12.15 19.77
C LEU A 283 -19.99 13.04 21.01
N PRO A 284 -21.16 13.58 21.39
CA PRO A 284 -21.33 14.21 22.69
C PRO A 284 -20.92 13.30 23.85
N ILE A 285 -20.25 13.86 24.86
CA ILE A 285 -19.71 13.10 25.98
C ILE A 285 -20.79 12.29 26.71
N GLY A 286 -20.56 10.98 26.82
CA GLY A 286 -21.48 10.04 27.46
C GLY A 286 -22.69 9.60 26.62
N LEU A 287 -22.82 10.07 25.37
CA LEU A 287 -23.87 9.62 24.45
C LEU A 287 -23.77 8.10 24.17
N GLY A 288 -22.55 7.59 23.93
CA GLY A 288 -22.29 6.17 23.68
C GLY A 288 -22.71 5.26 24.83
N PRO A 289 -22.21 5.46 26.06
CA PRO A 289 -22.58 4.68 27.24
C PRO A 289 -24.08 4.74 27.51
N LEU A 290 -24.69 5.92 27.39
CA LEU A 290 -26.14 6.07 27.54
C LEU A 290 -26.92 5.32 26.46
N GLY A 291 -26.41 5.32 25.21
CA GLY A 291 -26.92 4.51 24.12
C GLY A 291 -26.83 3.01 24.40
N MET A 292 -25.72 2.53 24.97
CA MET A 292 -25.57 1.14 25.39
C MET A 292 -26.54 0.75 26.50
N VAL A 293 -26.76 1.62 27.50
CA VAL A 293 -27.82 1.42 28.50
C VAL A 293 -29.18 1.31 27.81
N GLY A 294 -29.47 2.18 26.84
CA GLY A 294 -30.69 2.10 26.02
C GLY A 294 -30.85 0.76 25.32
N LEU A 295 -29.79 0.26 24.69
CA LEU A 295 -29.76 -1.03 24.01
C LEU A 295 -30.02 -2.19 24.98
N LEU A 296 -29.36 -2.19 26.14
CA LEU A 296 -29.57 -3.19 27.19
C LEU A 296 -31.02 -3.18 27.69
N LEU A 297 -31.58 -2.01 27.96
CA LEU A 297 -32.98 -1.86 28.38
C LEU A 297 -33.97 -2.34 27.30
N MET A 298 -33.64 -2.22 26.02
CA MET A 298 -34.43 -2.80 24.94
C MET A 298 -34.29 -4.32 24.88
N ALA A 299 -33.07 -4.86 25.06
CA ALA A 299 -32.79 -6.29 25.02
C ALA A 299 -33.52 -7.07 26.14
N PHE A 300 -33.59 -6.50 27.34
CA PHE A 300 -34.32 -7.08 28.47
C PHE A 300 -35.80 -6.68 28.54
N SER A 301 -36.32 -5.97 27.53
CA SER A 301 -37.72 -5.59 27.49
C SER A 301 -38.63 -6.82 27.32
N ARG A 302 -39.76 -6.83 28.04
CA ARG A 302 -40.82 -7.83 27.84
C ARG A 302 -41.52 -7.69 26.49
N GLN A 303 -41.40 -6.53 25.83
CA GLN A 303 -41.97 -6.29 24.51
C GLN A 303 -41.12 -6.98 23.43
N ARG A 304 -41.75 -7.93 22.71
CA ARG A 304 -41.07 -8.76 21.71
C ARG A 304 -40.44 -7.95 20.58
N SER A 305 -41.13 -6.91 20.09
CA SER A 305 -40.65 -6.03 19.02
C SER A 305 -39.38 -5.29 19.44
N LEU A 306 -39.32 -4.79 20.68
CA LEU A 306 -38.14 -4.13 21.23
C LEU A 306 -36.97 -5.09 21.38
N ARG A 307 -37.19 -6.28 21.95
CA ARG A 307 -36.15 -7.30 22.10
C ARG A 307 -35.60 -7.76 20.75
N ARG A 308 -36.47 -8.01 19.75
CA ARG A 308 -36.06 -8.35 18.38
C ARG A 308 -35.16 -7.26 17.79
N THR A 309 -35.59 -6.00 17.91
CA THR A 309 -34.84 -4.87 17.36
C THR A 309 -33.51 -4.67 18.09
N ALA A 310 -33.47 -4.87 19.41
CA ALA A 310 -32.23 -4.82 20.19
C ALA A 310 -31.22 -5.88 19.75
N ILE A 311 -31.67 -7.11 19.50
CA ILE A 311 -30.81 -8.20 18.98
C ILE A 311 -30.25 -7.82 17.60
N ILE A 312 -31.09 -7.27 16.71
CA ILE A 312 -30.66 -6.82 15.39
C ILE A 312 -29.60 -5.72 15.50
N ILE A 313 -29.82 -4.71 16.35
CA ILE A 313 -28.85 -3.63 16.57
C ILE A 313 -27.55 -4.17 17.18
N ALA A 314 -27.63 -5.03 18.20
CA ALA A 314 -26.45 -5.59 18.86
C ALA A 314 -25.62 -6.45 17.92
N LEU A 315 -26.26 -7.34 17.15
CA LEU A 315 -25.58 -8.16 16.15
C LEU A 315 -24.99 -7.30 15.04
N TRP A 316 -25.70 -6.26 14.59
CA TRP A 316 -25.18 -5.35 13.58
C TRP A 316 -23.95 -4.59 14.08
N LEU A 317 -24.00 -4.03 15.31
CA LEU A 317 -22.86 -3.37 15.94
C LEU A 317 -21.64 -4.30 16.01
N ILE A 318 -21.81 -5.54 16.46
CA ILE A 318 -20.71 -6.51 16.61
C ILE A 318 -20.18 -6.95 15.25
N VAL A 319 -21.05 -7.39 14.33
CA VAL A 319 -20.64 -7.95 13.03
C VAL A 319 -19.98 -6.88 12.17
N VAL A 320 -20.55 -5.68 12.11
CA VAL A 320 -19.98 -4.60 11.27
C VAL A 320 -18.74 -4.00 11.89
N SER A 321 -18.65 -3.83 13.21
CA SER A 321 -17.37 -3.41 13.83
C SER A 321 -16.27 -4.44 13.61
N ALA A 322 -16.58 -5.74 13.69
CA ALA A 322 -15.63 -6.81 13.38
C ALA A 322 -15.21 -6.79 11.90
N ALA A 323 -16.16 -6.59 10.97
CA ALA A 323 -15.85 -6.48 9.55
C ALA A 323 -14.98 -5.24 9.24
N ILE A 324 -15.33 -4.07 9.77
CA ILE A 324 -14.54 -2.84 9.60
C ILE A 324 -13.15 -2.98 10.23
N ALA A 325 -13.02 -3.71 11.35
CA ALA A 325 -11.72 -3.94 11.99
C ALA A 325 -10.72 -4.70 11.10
N THR A 326 -11.19 -5.40 10.07
CA THR A 326 -10.34 -6.04 9.05
C THR A 326 -9.76 -5.07 8.02
N LEU A 327 -10.14 -3.79 8.05
CA LEU A 327 -9.62 -2.78 7.12
C LEU A 327 -8.43 -2.05 7.74
N ASP A 328 -7.37 -1.88 6.95
CA ASP A 328 -6.21 -1.05 7.31
C ASP A 328 -6.60 0.44 7.37
N THR A 329 -7.63 0.82 6.62
CA THR A 329 -8.18 2.19 6.54
C THR A 329 -9.41 2.39 7.44
N ALA A 330 -9.60 1.58 8.50
CA ALA A 330 -10.83 1.55 9.30
C ALA A 330 -11.25 2.91 9.91
N PHE A 331 -10.28 3.79 10.17
CA PHE A 331 -10.47 5.10 10.82
C PHE A 331 -10.34 6.30 9.85
N TRP A 332 -10.12 6.05 8.56
CA TRP A 332 -9.91 7.11 7.56
C TRP A 332 -11.20 7.90 7.29
N HIS A 333 -11.02 9.10 6.71
CA HIS A 333 -12.09 10.01 6.30
C HIS A 333 -13.13 10.26 7.40
N PHE A 334 -12.64 10.66 8.57
CA PHE A 334 -13.45 10.90 9.77
C PHE A 334 -14.37 9.72 10.12
N LYS A 335 -13.86 8.49 9.99
CA LYS A 335 -14.53 7.25 10.40
C LYS A 335 -15.82 6.99 9.62
N ARG A 336 -15.83 7.31 8.32
CA ARG A 336 -17.00 7.14 7.43
C ARG A 336 -17.65 5.75 7.51
N TYR A 337 -16.85 4.70 7.70
CA TYR A 337 -17.30 3.30 7.81
C TYR A 337 -18.11 3.06 9.09
N GLN A 338 -17.75 3.75 10.19
CA GLN A 338 -18.32 3.58 11.52
C GLN A 338 -19.54 4.48 11.75
N MET A 339 -19.69 5.50 10.90
CA MET A 339 -20.72 6.53 11.01
C MET A 339 -22.16 5.99 11.11
N PRO A 340 -22.58 4.97 10.32
CA PRO A 340 -23.92 4.37 10.45
C PRO A 340 -24.17 3.65 11.78
N LEU A 341 -23.11 3.26 12.51
CA LEU A 341 -23.21 2.67 13.84
C LEU A 341 -23.35 3.76 14.91
N MET A 342 -22.53 4.79 14.82
CA MET A 342 -22.49 5.91 15.77
C MET A 342 -23.84 6.64 15.90
N VAL A 343 -24.55 6.82 14.79
CA VAL A 343 -25.86 7.50 14.77
C VAL A 343 -26.94 6.79 15.59
N LEU A 344 -26.81 5.47 15.81
CA LEU A 344 -27.79 4.69 16.56
C LEU A 344 -27.82 5.08 18.04
N PHE A 345 -26.71 5.60 18.56
CA PHE A 345 -26.63 5.99 19.96
C PHE A 345 -27.60 7.13 20.30
N VAL A 346 -28.02 7.97 19.34
CA VAL A 346 -29.01 9.03 19.59
C VAL A 346 -30.38 8.48 20.00
N PRO A 347 -31.10 7.71 19.15
CA PRO A 347 -32.41 7.18 19.56
C PRO A 347 -32.31 6.21 20.74
N LEU A 348 -31.21 5.46 20.89
CA LEU A 348 -30.99 4.57 22.03
C LEU A 348 -30.81 5.34 23.35
N ALA A 349 -29.99 6.40 23.35
CA ALA A 349 -29.77 7.23 24.53
C ALA A 349 -31.05 7.93 24.97
N VAL A 350 -31.84 8.42 24.01
CA VAL A 350 -33.15 9.04 24.29
C VAL A 350 -34.13 8.03 24.90
N TYR A 351 -34.09 6.77 24.46
CA TYR A 351 -34.87 5.72 25.09
C TYR A 351 -34.41 5.42 26.53
N ALA A 352 -33.11 5.43 26.80
CA ALA A 352 -32.59 5.31 28.17
C ALA A 352 -33.10 6.46 29.07
N LEU A 353 -33.00 7.72 28.61
CA LEU A 353 -33.51 8.89 29.34
C LEU A 353 -35.03 8.82 29.53
N HIS A 354 -35.77 8.34 28.53
CA HIS A 354 -37.21 8.15 28.63
C HIS A 354 -37.57 7.13 29.73
N ARG A 355 -36.89 5.98 29.77
CA ARG A 355 -37.09 4.95 30.79
C ARG A 355 -36.72 5.47 32.17
N LEU A 356 -35.61 6.19 32.30
CA LEU A 356 -35.19 6.83 33.54
C LEU A 356 -36.25 7.82 34.05
N ASN A 357 -36.77 8.68 33.18
CA ASN A 357 -37.79 9.68 33.51
C ASN A 357 -39.13 9.07 33.95
N ILE A 358 -39.45 7.87 33.48
CA ILE A 358 -40.65 7.13 33.92
C ILE A 358 -40.40 6.43 35.26
N MET A 359 -39.22 5.82 35.43
CA MET A 359 -38.90 5.04 36.64
C MET A 359 -38.65 5.92 37.86
N LEU A 360 -37.99 7.07 37.67
CA LEU A 360 -37.52 7.94 38.75
C LEU A 360 -37.92 9.39 38.45
N VAL A 361 -39.13 9.77 38.86
CA VAL A 361 -39.65 11.13 38.61
C VAL A 361 -38.75 12.22 39.23
N SER A 362 -38.10 11.92 40.36
CA SER A 362 -37.20 12.83 41.08
C SER A 362 -35.96 13.26 40.27
N VAL A 363 -35.48 12.44 39.32
CA VAL A 363 -34.28 12.76 38.51
C VAL A 363 -34.62 13.41 37.16
N ARG A 364 -35.91 13.72 36.90
CA ARG A 364 -36.35 14.26 35.62
C ARG A 364 -35.69 15.59 35.27
N PHE A 365 -35.46 16.45 36.25
CA PHE A 365 -34.72 17.70 36.03
C PHE A 365 -33.28 17.42 35.57
N LEU A 366 -32.57 16.51 36.26
CA LEU A 366 -31.20 16.14 35.92
C LEU A 366 -31.09 15.48 34.54
N SER A 367 -32.07 14.64 34.18
CA SER A 367 -32.19 14.03 32.84
C SER A 367 -32.32 15.09 31.73
N TRP A 368 -33.15 16.11 31.94
CA TRP A 368 -33.27 17.23 30.99
C TRP A 368 -32.06 18.15 30.99
N ALA A 369 -31.40 18.37 32.13
CA ALA A 369 -30.14 19.11 32.21
C ALA A 369 -29.04 18.40 31.42
N TYR A 370 -28.91 17.08 31.59
CA TYR A 370 -27.98 16.26 30.82
C TYR A 370 -28.32 16.24 29.33
N ALA A 371 -29.60 16.13 28.96
CA ALA A 371 -30.04 16.29 27.57
C ALA A 371 -29.62 17.66 26.99
N GLY A 372 -29.84 18.75 27.73
CA GLY A 372 -29.39 20.09 27.36
C GLY A 372 -27.87 20.16 27.15
N MET A 373 -27.09 19.54 28.04
CA MET A 373 -25.63 19.43 27.90
C MET A 373 -25.23 18.69 26.62
N LEU A 374 -25.86 17.56 26.30
CA LEU A 374 -25.61 16.81 25.06
C LEU A 374 -25.89 17.67 23.82
N LEU A 375 -26.95 18.48 23.84
CA LEU A 375 -27.31 19.37 22.73
C LEU A 375 -26.31 20.52 22.55
N LEU A 376 -25.89 21.15 23.65
CA LEU A 376 -24.86 22.20 23.63
C LEU A 376 -23.52 21.65 23.14
N PHE A 377 -23.14 20.46 23.59
CA PHE A 377 -21.93 19.79 23.13
C PHE A 377 -22.04 19.41 21.66
N GLY A 378 -23.18 18.85 21.23
CA GLY A 378 -23.46 18.60 19.82
C GLY A 378 -23.27 19.85 18.97
N PHE A 379 -23.90 20.96 19.36
CA PHE A 379 -23.74 22.26 18.70
C PHE A 379 -22.27 22.71 18.61
N ALA A 380 -21.47 22.54 19.68
CA ALA A 380 -20.04 22.81 19.64
C ALA A 380 -19.30 21.94 18.59
N LEU A 381 -19.68 20.66 18.46
CA LEU A 381 -19.15 19.79 17.41
C LEU A 381 -19.52 20.25 15.99
N THR A 382 -20.66 20.93 15.80
CA THR A 382 -20.97 21.56 14.51
C THR A 382 -19.93 22.60 14.13
N GLY A 383 -19.46 23.42 15.07
CA GLY A 383 -18.37 24.36 14.82
C GLY A 383 -17.08 23.67 14.40
N GLN A 384 -16.67 22.62 15.13
CA GLN A 384 -15.49 21.82 14.81
C GLN A 384 -15.59 21.21 13.40
N PHE A 385 -16.68 20.51 13.08
CA PHE A 385 -16.81 19.84 11.79
C PHE A 385 -17.09 20.79 10.63
N LEU A 386 -17.65 21.96 10.86
CA LEU A 386 -17.72 23.00 9.83
C LEU A 386 -16.33 23.52 9.48
N ASN A 387 -15.47 23.77 10.48
CA ASN A 387 -14.07 24.10 10.24
C ASN A 387 -13.36 22.96 9.50
N ASN A 388 -13.54 21.72 9.93
CA ASN A 388 -12.94 20.57 9.24
C ASN A 388 -13.41 20.48 7.78
N HIS A 389 -14.69 20.71 7.50
CA HIS A 389 -15.23 20.75 6.13
C HIS A 389 -14.53 21.82 5.29
N PHE A 390 -14.45 23.04 5.81
CA PHE A 390 -13.79 24.16 5.14
C PHE A 390 -12.32 23.87 4.83
N GLN A 391 -11.55 23.41 5.83
CA GLN A 391 -10.11 23.10 5.65
C GLN A 391 -9.87 22.00 4.62
N ASN A 392 -10.69 20.94 4.65
CA ASN A 392 -10.55 19.86 3.67
C ASN A 392 -10.88 20.33 2.25
N ILE A 393 -11.83 21.25 2.10
CA ILE A 393 -12.14 21.83 0.79
C ILE A 393 -11.00 22.73 0.30
N THR A 394 -10.38 23.52 1.17
CA THR A 394 -9.21 24.31 0.78
C THR A 394 -8.04 23.42 0.35
N TYR A 395 -7.89 22.24 0.97
CA TYR A 395 -6.89 21.25 0.56
C TYR A 395 -7.20 20.65 -0.81
N VAL A 396 -8.45 20.22 -1.05
CA VAL A 396 -8.90 19.72 -2.38
C VAL A 396 -8.70 20.78 -3.47
N TYR A 397 -9.01 22.05 -3.16
CA TYR A 397 -8.78 23.17 -4.07
C TYR A 397 -7.28 23.33 -4.40
N ALA A 398 -6.43 23.32 -3.38
CA ALA A 398 -5.01 23.66 -3.52
C ALA A 398 -4.18 22.58 -4.21
N GLN A 399 -4.52 21.29 -4.05
CA GLN A 399 -3.79 20.17 -4.65
C GLN A 399 -4.63 19.42 -5.69
N PRO A 400 -5.57 18.50 -5.32
CA PRO A 400 -6.28 17.68 -6.30
C PRO A 400 -6.87 18.46 -7.50
N LEU A 401 -7.57 19.56 -7.25
CA LEU A 401 -8.19 20.35 -8.32
C LEU A 401 -7.16 21.12 -9.13
N SER A 402 -6.18 21.74 -8.48
CA SER A 402 -5.17 22.55 -9.14
C SER A 402 -4.27 21.69 -10.04
N MET A 403 -3.86 20.52 -9.57
CA MET A 403 -3.16 19.50 -10.36
C MET A 403 -4.01 19.00 -11.52
N ALA A 404 -5.29 18.67 -11.29
CA ALA A 404 -6.18 18.23 -12.36
C ALA A 404 -6.34 19.30 -13.46
N ARG A 405 -6.50 20.57 -13.09
CA ARG A 405 -6.53 21.69 -14.05
C ARG A 405 -5.22 21.82 -14.81
N TRP A 406 -4.08 21.72 -14.11
CA TRP A 406 -2.77 21.76 -14.76
C TRP A 406 -2.62 20.63 -15.78
N LEU A 407 -2.98 19.39 -15.44
CA LEU A 407 -2.98 18.27 -16.38
C LEU A 407 -3.87 18.56 -17.58
N ALA A 408 -5.06 19.11 -17.34
CA ALA A 408 -6.00 19.42 -18.40
C ALA A 408 -5.47 20.45 -19.42
N GLU A 409 -4.65 21.39 -18.96
CA GLU A 409 -4.14 22.52 -19.75
C GLU A 409 -2.76 22.25 -20.37
N ASN A 410 -1.94 21.37 -19.78
CA ASN A 410 -0.52 21.25 -20.10
C ASN A 410 -0.09 19.89 -20.65
N THR A 411 -0.97 18.89 -20.73
CA THR A 411 -0.64 17.58 -21.31
C THR A 411 -1.51 17.22 -22.52
N PRO A 412 -1.07 16.32 -23.41
CA PRO A 412 -1.90 15.78 -24.50
C PRO A 412 -3.21 15.14 -23.98
N GLU A 413 -4.27 15.12 -24.81
CA GLU A 413 -5.57 14.55 -24.43
C GLU A 413 -5.53 13.02 -24.27
N ASP A 414 -4.63 12.35 -24.98
CA ASP A 414 -4.41 10.90 -24.96
C ASP A 414 -3.36 10.45 -23.94
N ALA A 415 -2.77 11.39 -23.19
CA ALA A 415 -1.75 11.08 -22.19
C ALA A 415 -2.27 10.15 -21.09
N VAL A 416 -1.41 9.21 -20.68
CA VAL A 416 -1.59 8.31 -19.56
C VAL A 416 -0.85 8.85 -18.35
N VAL A 417 -1.59 9.11 -17.27
CA VAL A 417 -1.05 9.69 -16.03
C VAL A 417 -1.18 8.68 -14.91
N ALA A 418 -0.05 8.26 -14.32
CA ALA A 418 -0.08 7.50 -13.09
C ALA A 418 -0.42 8.39 -11.91
N VAL A 419 -1.38 7.95 -11.09
CA VAL A 419 -1.92 8.75 -9.99
C VAL A 419 -2.06 7.92 -8.74
N HIS A 420 -1.77 8.51 -7.58
CA HIS A 420 -2.12 7.93 -6.29
C HIS A 420 -3.59 8.21 -5.94
N ASP A 421 -3.99 9.48 -6.00
CA ASP A 421 -5.37 9.91 -5.73
C ASP A 421 -6.09 10.16 -7.06
N VAL A 422 -6.93 9.19 -7.43
CA VAL A 422 -7.45 9.10 -8.80
C VAL A 422 -8.68 9.98 -9.06
N GLY A 423 -9.44 10.34 -8.02
CA GLY A 423 -10.77 10.91 -8.13
C GLY A 423 -10.81 12.20 -8.95
N MET A 424 -10.24 13.27 -8.42
CA MET A 424 -10.23 14.58 -9.06
C MET A 424 -9.36 14.59 -10.33
N MET A 425 -8.21 13.89 -10.31
CA MET A 425 -7.30 13.81 -11.45
C MET A 425 -8.01 13.27 -12.68
N ARG A 426 -8.80 12.19 -12.52
CA ARG A 426 -9.57 11.66 -13.65
C ARG A 426 -10.73 12.58 -14.00
N TYR A 427 -11.50 13.04 -13.02
CA TYR A 427 -12.77 13.72 -13.26
C TYR A 427 -12.60 15.07 -13.97
N MET A 428 -11.68 15.91 -13.47
CA MET A 428 -11.41 17.25 -14.01
C MET A 428 -10.19 17.30 -14.93
N GLY A 429 -9.18 16.45 -14.72
CA GLY A 429 -7.99 16.41 -15.58
C GLY A 429 -8.25 15.78 -16.95
N ASN A 430 -9.24 14.88 -17.01
CA ASN A 430 -9.74 14.27 -18.24
C ASN A 430 -8.68 13.48 -19.06
N ARG A 431 -7.56 13.08 -18.45
CA ARG A 431 -6.57 12.17 -19.05
C ARG A 431 -6.86 10.74 -18.63
N THR A 432 -6.28 9.77 -19.32
CA THR A 432 -6.35 8.37 -18.90
C THR A 432 -5.53 8.22 -17.62
N THR A 433 -6.13 7.69 -16.54
CA THR A 433 -5.42 7.53 -15.27
C THR A 433 -5.04 6.09 -15.00
N LEU A 434 -3.78 5.88 -14.61
CA LEU A 434 -3.26 4.63 -14.06
C LEU A 434 -3.22 4.75 -12.54
N ASP A 435 -4.21 4.20 -11.85
CA ASP A 435 -4.34 4.27 -10.40
C ASP A 435 -3.40 3.26 -9.72
N ILE A 436 -2.32 3.75 -9.13
CA ILE A 436 -1.27 2.92 -8.52
C ILE A 436 -1.71 2.25 -7.22
N VAL A 437 -2.78 2.73 -6.58
CA VAL A 437 -3.41 2.07 -5.41
C VAL A 437 -4.31 0.92 -5.86
N GLY A 438 -4.85 1.03 -7.08
CA GLY A 438 -5.64 0.01 -7.74
C GLY A 438 -7.12 0.01 -7.36
N LEU A 439 -7.70 1.17 -7.03
CA LEU A 439 -9.14 1.30 -6.86
C LEU A 439 -9.86 1.19 -8.22
N THR A 440 -9.30 1.80 -9.25
CA THR A 440 -9.91 1.95 -10.57
C THR A 440 -9.13 1.28 -11.70
N THR A 441 -7.88 0.86 -11.44
CA THR A 441 -7.07 0.07 -12.37
C THR A 441 -7.01 -1.40 -11.90
N PRO A 442 -7.51 -2.38 -12.69
CA PRO A 442 -7.44 -3.79 -12.34
C PRO A 442 -6.00 -4.28 -12.14
N GLY A 443 -5.77 -5.14 -11.15
CA GLY A 443 -4.45 -5.73 -10.87
C GLY A 443 -3.50 -4.85 -10.05
N ALA A 444 -3.58 -3.51 -10.16
CA ALA A 444 -2.67 -2.57 -9.49
C ALA A 444 -2.67 -2.71 -7.94
N ALA A 445 -3.80 -3.09 -7.34
CA ALA A 445 -3.90 -3.30 -5.88
C ALA A 445 -2.93 -4.38 -5.35
N ALA A 446 -2.56 -5.35 -6.19
CA ALA A 446 -1.63 -6.41 -5.85
C ALA A 446 -0.20 -5.85 -5.70
N TYR A 447 0.23 -5.01 -6.64
CA TYR A 447 1.50 -4.27 -6.59
C TYR A 447 1.55 -3.32 -5.39
N TRP A 448 0.49 -2.52 -5.16
CA TRP A 448 0.39 -1.64 -4.00
C TRP A 448 0.60 -2.36 -2.66
N ARG A 449 0.03 -3.56 -2.52
CA ARG A 449 0.16 -4.37 -1.30
C ARG A 449 1.56 -4.96 -1.08
N ASN A 450 2.35 -5.12 -2.14
CA ASN A 450 3.73 -5.60 -2.03
C ASN A 450 4.71 -4.47 -1.68
N GLY A 451 4.28 -3.21 -1.72
CA GLY A 451 5.11 -2.07 -1.35
C GLY A 451 5.72 -1.34 -2.55
N PRO A 452 6.51 -0.29 -2.30
CA PRO A 452 6.99 0.63 -3.32
C PRO A 452 7.86 -0.02 -4.39
N GLY A 453 8.66 -1.05 -4.06
CA GLY A 453 9.40 -1.82 -5.07
C GLY A 453 8.50 -2.36 -6.17
N SER A 454 7.40 -3.00 -5.77
CA SER A 454 6.43 -3.55 -6.70
C SER A 454 5.62 -2.50 -7.44
N VAL A 455 5.36 -1.35 -6.82
CA VAL A 455 4.76 -0.21 -7.53
C VAL A 455 5.70 0.36 -8.60
N ALA A 456 7.00 0.46 -8.32
CA ALA A 456 7.99 0.87 -9.33
C ALA A 456 8.00 -0.08 -10.52
N GLU A 457 8.08 -1.38 -10.26
CA GLU A 457 8.02 -2.43 -11.29
C GLU A 457 6.76 -2.29 -12.18
N TYR A 458 5.61 -2.06 -11.55
CA TYR A 458 4.35 -1.81 -12.26
C TYR A 458 4.41 -0.56 -13.14
N LEU A 459 4.95 0.55 -12.62
CA LEU A 459 5.10 1.78 -13.39
C LEU A 459 6.03 1.59 -14.58
N ILE A 460 7.14 0.88 -14.41
CA ILE A 460 8.07 0.62 -15.52
C ILE A 460 7.46 -0.30 -16.56
N GLN A 461 6.61 -1.26 -16.16
CA GLN A 461 5.88 -2.10 -17.10
C GLN A 461 4.83 -1.31 -17.90
N GLN A 462 4.14 -0.36 -17.27
CA GLN A 462 3.05 0.39 -17.89
C GLN A 462 3.52 1.66 -18.63
N GLN A 463 4.71 2.16 -18.32
CA GLN A 463 5.34 3.35 -18.91
C GLN A 463 4.40 4.55 -19.08
N PRO A 464 3.76 5.06 -18.00
CA PRO A 464 2.92 6.25 -18.10
C PRO A 464 3.70 7.47 -18.60
N ASP A 465 3.04 8.36 -19.33
CA ASP A 465 3.63 9.60 -19.84
C ASP A 465 3.99 10.57 -18.70
N TYR A 466 3.18 10.58 -17.65
CA TYR A 466 3.33 11.45 -16.49
C TYR A 466 2.98 10.73 -15.19
N ILE A 467 3.50 11.24 -14.07
CA ILE A 467 3.10 10.81 -12.73
C ILE A 467 2.58 12.03 -11.97
N ALA A 468 1.36 11.98 -11.46
CA ALA A 468 0.80 13.00 -10.58
C ALA A 468 0.59 12.37 -9.19
N SER A 469 1.52 12.66 -8.28
CA SER A 469 1.63 11.96 -7.02
C SER A 469 2.32 12.81 -5.97
N TYR A 470 2.45 12.23 -4.78
CA TYR A 470 3.19 12.77 -3.66
C TYR A 470 4.69 12.81 -3.97
N GLY A 471 5.37 13.84 -3.48
CA GLY A 471 6.83 13.91 -3.52
C GLY A 471 7.49 13.36 -2.25
N VAL A 472 8.71 13.84 -1.99
CA VAL A 472 9.52 13.43 -0.84
C VAL A 472 8.79 13.74 0.47
N GLY A 473 8.70 12.75 1.36
CA GLY A 473 8.22 12.93 2.74
C GLY A 473 6.80 12.44 3.05
N HIS A 474 6.07 11.87 2.07
CA HIS A 474 4.77 11.24 2.34
C HIS A 474 4.89 9.77 2.77
N GLY A 475 3.93 9.30 3.58
CA GLY A 475 3.87 7.92 4.07
C GLY A 475 3.67 6.86 2.97
N TYR A 476 3.61 5.58 3.35
CA TYR A 476 3.35 4.44 2.45
C TYR A 476 4.44 4.09 1.43
N GLY A 477 5.67 4.59 1.61
CA GLY A 477 6.81 4.20 0.79
C GLY A 477 6.91 4.98 -0.53
N LEU A 478 6.00 5.93 -0.79
CA LEU A 478 6.03 6.81 -1.96
C LEU A 478 7.32 7.64 -2.03
N ARG A 479 7.94 7.95 -0.89
CA ARG A 479 9.26 8.57 -0.84
C ARG A 479 10.31 7.78 -1.64
N LEU A 480 10.31 6.45 -1.54
CA LEU A 480 11.28 5.62 -2.25
C LEU A 480 11.09 5.73 -3.77
N LEU A 481 9.85 5.88 -4.25
CA LEU A 481 9.58 6.14 -5.66
C LEU A 481 10.06 7.54 -6.07
N ALA A 482 9.79 8.54 -5.23
CA ALA A 482 10.12 9.94 -5.48
C ALA A 482 11.63 10.24 -5.49
N GLU A 483 12.46 9.35 -4.93
CA GLU A 483 13.92 9.45 -4.90
C GLU A 483 14.60 8.81 -6.12
N THR A 484 13.84 8.50 -7.18
CA THR A 484 14.35 7.83 -8.40
C THR A 484 14.02 8.61 -9.67
N SER A 485 14.62 8.22 -10.79
CA SER A 485 14.36 8.76 -12.14
C SER A 485 12.91 8.66 -12.62
N LEU A 486 12.05 7.89 -11.94
CA LEU A 486 10.60 7.92 -12.17
C LEU A 486 9.99 9.30 -11.87
N TYR A 487 10.57 10.06 -10.93
CA TYR A 487 10.06 11.33 -10.40
C TYR A 487 11.05 12.49 -10.61
N GLU A 488 12.09 12.32 -11.42
CA GLU A 488 13.18 13.31 -11.54
C GLU A 488 12.70 14.64 -12.16
N ASN A 489 11.98 14.58 -13.28
CA ASN A 489 11.60 15.81 -14.01
C ASN A 489 10.29 16.40 -13.48
N VAL A 490 10.39 17.28 -12.49
CA VAL A 490 9.26 18.04 -11.94
C VAL A 490 8.74 19.06 -12.96
N LEU A 491 7.48 18.91 -13.36
CA LEU A 491 6.81 19.84 -14.29
C LEU A 491 5.97 20.90 -13.58
N ALA A 492 5.38 20.55 -12.43
CA ALA A 492 4.58 21.47 -11.62
C ALA A 492 4.51 21.03 -10.16
N GLU A 493 4.54 22.00 -9.25
CA GLU A 493 4.55 21.78 -7.81
C GLU A 493 3.32 22.39 -7.13
N PHE A 494 2.81 21.71 -6.11
CA PHE A 494 1.61 22.11 -5.38
C PHE A 494 1.85 22.00 -3.86
N PRO A 495 2.71 22.85 -3.27
CA PRO A 495 2.95 22.83 -1.83
C PRO A 495 1.73 23.36 -1.06
N VAL A 496 1.41 22.73 0.07
CA VAL A 496 0.29 23.14 0.95
C VAL A 496 0.70 23.00 2.41
N THR A 497 0.50 24.03 3.22
CA THR A 497 0.60 23.87 4.68
C THR A 497 -0.71 23.31 5.21
N LEU A 498 -0.68 22.09 5.74
CA LEU A 498 -1.88 21.42 6.24
C LEU A 498 -1.77 21.06 7.73
N ASP A 499 -2.92 21.06 8.40
CA ASP A 499 -3.09 20.40 9.69
C ASP A 499 -3.35 18.91 9.46
N ARG A 500 -2.34 18.09 9.77
CA ARG A 500 -2.39 16.62 9.60
C ARG A 500 -3.54 15.97 10.36
N SER A 501 -4.01 16.57 11.46
CA SER A 501 -5.13 16.05 12.23
C SER A 501 -6.49 16.27 11.55
N LEU A 502 -6.57 17.21 10.61
CA LEU A 502 -7.80 17.58 9.90
C LEU A 502 -7.85 17.07 8.46
N ASN A 503 -6.72 16.63 7.93
CA ASN A 503 -6.57 16.24 6.53
C ASN A 503 -7.20 14.87 6.25
N VAL A 504 -8.39 14.89 5.66
CA VAL A 504 -9.05 13.74 5.04
C VAL A 504 -9.20 13.87 3.53
N ALA A 505 -8.77 15.03 2.99
CA ALA A 505 -8.75 15.38 1.58
C ALA A 505 -7.66 14.65 0.77
N LEU A 506 -6.82 13.86 1.44
CA LEU A 506 -5.63 13.21 0.85
C LEU A 506 -4.65 14.25 0.28
N ALA A 507 -4.54 15.40 0.94
CA ALA A 507 -3.51 16.38 0.63
C ALA A 507 -2.18 16.01 1.32
N ALA A 508 -1.09 16.64 0.89
CA ALA A 508 0.23 16.52 1.47
C ALA A 508 0.86 17.87 1.72
N ASP A 509 1.93 17.90 2.50
CA ASP A 509 2.79 19.10 2.55
C ASP A 509 3.31 19.46 1.14
N TYR A 510 3.49 18.44 0.28
CA TYR A 510 3.95 18.59 -1.10
C TYR A 510 3.41 17.47 -2.02
N GLN A 511 2.85 17.86 -3.16
CA GLN A 511 2.54 16.99 -4.32
C GLN A 511 3.03 17.68 -5.59
N ALA A 512 3.31 16.90 -6.63
CA ALA A 512 3.78 17.44 -7.90
C ALA A 512 3.38 16.54 -9.08
N ILE A 513 3.62 17.07 -10.28
CA ILE A 513 3.47 16.35 -11.53
C ILE A 513 4.86 16.19 -12.13
N TYR A 514 5.19 14.95 -12.47
CA TYR A 514 6.51 14.50 -12.89
C TYR A 514 6.46 13.89 -14.28
N LYS A 515 7.58 13.96 -14.98
CA LYS A 515 7.82 13.23 -16.23
C LYS A 515 8.94 12.21 -16.01
N PRO A 516 8.64 10.89 -16.10
CA PRO A 516 9.68 9.87 -16.00
C PRO A 516 10.71 10.01 -17.14
N ASP A 517 11.99 9.74 -16.84
CA ASP A 517 13.02 9.55 -17.88
C ASP A 517 13.08 8.08 -18.30
N TRP A 518 12.17 7.67 -19.19
CA TRP A 518 12.09 6.28 -19.65
C TRP A 518 13.35 5.84 -20.40
N GLN A 519 14.01 6.75 -21.12
CA GLN A 519 15.23 6.41 -21.86
C GLN A 519 16.36 6.03 -20.89
N PHE A 520 16.52 6.81 -19.83
CA PHE A 520 17.49 6.52 -18.77
C PHE A 520 17.16 5.22 -18.02
N ILE A 521 15.90 5.06 -17.60
CA ILE A 521 15.44 3.88 -16.86
C ILE A 521 15.63 2.59 -17.68
N GLU A 522 15.29 2.60 -18.97
CA GLU A 522 15.48 1.44 -19.85
C GLU A 522 16.95 1.13 -20.09
N ALA A 523 17.78 2.15 -20.32
CA ALA A 523 19.21 1.98 -20.53
C ALA A 523 19.90 1.37 -19.29
N GLY A 524 19.56 1.83 -18.09
CA GLY A 524 20.11 1.30 -16.84
C GLY A 524 19.74 -0.15 -16.55
N ARG A 525 18.63 -0.66 -17.10
CA ARG A 525 18.14 -2.03 -16.86
C ARG A 525 18.74 -3.10 -17.78
N GLN A 526 19.57 -2.72 -18.75
CA GLN A 526 20.27 -3.69 -19.60
C GLN A 526 21.31 -4.48 -18.82
N VAL A 527 21.59 -5.70 -19.27
CA VAL A 527 22.64 -6.55 -18.70
C VAL A 527 23.98 -5.80 -18.80
N PRO A 528 24.77 -5.69 -17.71
CA PRO A 528 26.08 -5.04 -17.78
C PRO A 528 27.01 -5.73 -18.78
N GLU A 529 27.70 -4.97 -19.64
CA GLU A 529 28.70 -5.52 -20.58
C GLU A 529 29.83 -6.24 -19.86
N SER A 530 30.24 -5.77 -18.68
CA SER A 530 31.25 -6.43 -17.85
C SER A 530 30.82 -7.84 -17.42
N LEU A 531 29.53 -8.02 -17.12
CA LEU A 531 28.97 -9.31 -16.74
C LEU A 531 28.85 -10.25 -17.95
N ILE A 532 28.52 -9.71 -19.13
CA ILE A 532 28.54 -10.46 -20.39
C ILE A 532 29.96 -10.96 -20.66
N ALA A 533 30.96 -10.07 -20.60
CA ALA A 533 32.35 -10.41 -20.83
C ALA A 533 32.88 -11.46 -19.83
N GLU A 534 32.52 -11.35 -18.55
CA GLU A 534 32.89 -12.35 -17.53
C GLU A 534 32.24 -13.70 -17.80
N ALA A 535 30.98 -13.72 -18.24
CA ALA A 535 30.28 -14.95 -18.59
C ALA A 535 30.79 -15.58 -19.90
N GLU A 536 31.15 -14.78 -20.91
CA GLU A 536 31.72 -15.24 -22.20
C GLU A 536 33.05 -15.99 -21.98
N GLN A 537 33.89 -15.50 -21.05
CA GLN A 537 35.14 -16.19 -20.70
C GLN A 537 34.91 -17.61 -20.19
N ARG A 538 33.73 -17.89 -19.61
CA ARG A 538 33.41 -19.16 -18.97
C ARG A 538 32.49 -20.06 -19.80
N LEU A 539 31.58 -19.49 -20.58
CA LEU A 539 30.55 -20.20 -21.35
C LEU A 539 30.74 -20.11 -22.88
N GLY A 540 31.79 -19.43 -23.35
CA GLY A 540 32.07 -19.22 -24.77
C GLY A 540 31.30 -18.03 -25.36
N GLU A 541 31.72 -17.58 -26.55
CA GLU A 541 31.10 -16.46 -27.28
C GLU A 541 29.70 -16.81 -27.85
N ASP A 542 29.37 -18.09 -27.96
CA ASP A 542 28.09 -18.58 -28.48
C ASP A 542 26.99 -18.70 -27.40
N MET A 543 27.30 -18.27 -26.18
CA MET A 543 26.37 -18.29 -25.06
C MET A 543 25.12 -17.43 -25.32
N GLN A 544 24.00 -17.91 -24.80
CA GLN A 544 22.73 -17.20 -24.82
C GLN A 544 22.45 -16.60 -23.46
N TYR A 545 21.80 -15.46 -23.41
CA TYR A 545 21.38 -14.86 -22.15
C TYR A 545 19.94 -14.38 -22.22
N ALA A 546 19.26 -14.50 -21.09
CA ALA A 546 17.92 -14.01 -20.90
C ALA A 546 17.85 -13.22 -19.60
N LEU A 547 17.22 -12.05 -19.67
CA LEU A 547 16.67 -11.42 -18.49
C LEU A 547 15.56 -12.35 -17.98
N MET A 548 15.74 -12.90 -16.79
CA MET A 548 14.68 -13.69 -16.17
C MET A 548 13.54 -12.75 -15.81
N PRO A 549 12.29 -13.25 -15.66
CA PRO A 549 11.23 -12.43 -15.10
C PRO A 549 11.79 -11.78 -13.84
N GLU A 550 11.77 -10.45 -13.79
CA GLU A 550 12.16 -9.78 -12.56
C GLU A 550 11.39 -10.41 -11.39
N SER A 551 11.95 -10.29 -10.19
CA SER A 551 11.25 -10.62 -8.94
C SER A 551 9.81 -10.04 -8.87
N SER A 552 9.48 -9.12 -9.78
CA SER A 552 8.22 -8.43 -10.07
C SER A 552 7.03 -9.24 -10.57
N ALA A 553 7.20 -10.46 -11.08
CA ALA A 553 6.05 -11.23 -11.51
C ALA A 553 5.35 -11.86 -10.29
N MET A 554 4.58 -11.06 -9.55
CA MET A 554 3.69 -11.50 -8.45
C MET A 554 2.72 -12.63 -8.86
N LEU A 555 2.62 -12.89 -10.17
CA LEU A 555 1.78 -13.92 -10.79
C LEU A 555 2.57 -14.95 -11.62
N SER A 556 3.91 -14.90 -11.65
CA SER A 556 4.68 -15.93 -12.35
C SER A 556 4.82 -17.16 -11.44
N PRO A 557 4.37 -18.35 -11.86
CA PRO A 557 4.69 -19.59 -11.15
C PRO A 557 6.20 -19.87 -11.10
N ALA A 558 6.99 -19.14 -11.90
CA ALA A 558 8.43 -19.28 -11.97
C ALA A 558 9.21 -18.57 -10.87
N TYR A 559 8.57 -17.76 -10.03
CA TYR A 559 9.23 -17.08 -8.91
C TYR A 559 8.43 -17.21 -7.62
N ALA A 560 9.08 -17.66 -6.55
CA ALA A 560 8.48 -17.74 -5.23
C ALA A 560 9.47 -17.21 -4.17
N TRP A 561 8.96 -16.58 -3.13
CA TRP A 561 9.81 -16.04 -2.06
C TRP A 561 9.12 -16.10 -0.70
N ARG A 562 9.93 -16.06 0.36
CA ARG A 562 9.50 -16.02 1.75
C ARG A 562 10.40 -15.09 2.55
N ARG A 563 9.79 -14.40 3.50
CA ARG A 563 10.45 -13.49 4.43
C ARG A 563 10.03 -13.82 5.86
N ASP A 564 10.99 -13.78 6.78
CA ASP A 564 10.72 -13.95 8.20
C ASP A 564 10.10 -12.70 8.81
N ALA A 565 9.22 -12.91 9.80
CA ALA A 565 8.40 -11.86 10.40
C ALA A 565 9.18 -10.75 11.14
N ASN A 566 10.47 -10.98 11.43
CA ASN A 566 11.28 -10.10 12.27
C ASN A 566 11.94 -8.94 11.51
N ILE A 567 11.95 -8.97 10.17
CA ILE A 567 12.55 -7.92 9.37
C ILE A 567 11.53 -6.77 9.25
N THR A 568 11.89 -5.57 9.69
CA THR A 568 11.03 -4.38 9.62
C THR A 568 11.07 -3.73 8.23
N GLY A 569 10.04 -2.98 7.85
CA GLY A 569 9.99 -2.25 6.56
C GLY A 569 8.97 -2.79 5.56
N PHE A 570 9.02 -2.28 4.32
CA PHE A 570 8.13 -2.72 3.24
C PHE A 570 8.52 -4.10 2.73
N PRO A 571 7.57 -4.90 2.17
CA PRO A 571 7.86 -6.20 1.59
C PRO A 571 8.79 -6.10 0.37
N SER A 572 8.56 -5.06 -0.44
CA SER A 572 9.45 -4.64 -1.52
C SER A 572 9.79 -3.16 -1.41
N VAL A 573 11.01 -2.81 -1.81
CA VAL A 573 11.56 -1.45 -1.85
C VAL A 573 12.08 -1.18 -3.26
N VAL A 574 12.22 0.09 -3.62
CA VAL A 574 12.84 0.51 -4.89
C VAL A 574 14.04 1.37 -4.54
N TYR A 575 15.13 1.15 -5.27
CA TYR A 575 16.29 2.03 -5.25
C TYR A 575 16.82 2.26 -6.65
N GLU A 576 17.57 3.35 -6.78
CA GLU A 576 18.38 3.67 -7.93
C GLU A 576 19.80 3.91 -7.43
N PHE A 577 20.67 2.96 -7.74
CA PHE A 577 22.06 2.95 -7.27
C PHE A 577 23.02 2.82 -8.44
N ASP A 578 24.24 3.32 -8.25
CA ASP A 578 25.35 3.06 -9.14
C ASP A 578 25.83 1.61 -9.01
N ARG A 579 26.35 1.07 -10.11
CA ARG A 579 27.04 -0.23 -10.12
C ARG A 579 28.47 -0.05 -9.61
N THR A 580 28.93 -0.98 -8.78
CA THR A 580 30.31 -1.01 -8.30
C THR A 580 31.28 -1.08 -9.51
N HIS A 581 32.31 -0.22 -9.52
CA HIS A 581 33.36 -0.15 -10.56
C HIS A 581 32.88 0.12 -12.00
N CYS A 582 31.73 0.78 -12.18
CA CYS A 582 31.25 1.14 -13.50
C CYS A 582 32.04 2.30 -14.12
N THR A 583 32.59 2.08 -15.32
CA THR A 583 33.37 3.07 -16.08
C THR A 583 32.62 3.64 -17.30
N GLN A 584 31.51 3.02 -17.72
CA GLN A 584 30.70 3.44 -18.86
C GLN A 584 29.28 3.83 -18.45
N ALA A 585 28.88 5.08 -18.70
CA ALA A 585 27.56 5.58 -18.38
C ALA A 585 26.45 5.00 -19.28
N PRO A 586 25.20 4.84 -18.79
CA PRO A 586 24.74 5.16 -17.43
C PRO A 586 25.16 4.09 -16.41
N CYS A 587 25.75 4.52 -15.30
CA CYS A 587 26.22 3.60 -14.26
C CYS A 587 25.15 3.23 -13.25
N SER A 588 24.15 4.10 -13.07
CA SER A 588 23.01 3.84 -12.21
C SER A 588 21.90 3.07 -12.92
N SER A 589 21.16 2.34 -12.11
CA SER A 589 20.01 1.56 -12.57
C SER A 589 18.96 1.47 -11.47
N LEU A 590 17.70 1.54 -11.89
CA LEU A 590 16.53 1.53 -11.01
C LEU A 590 15.94 0.13 -10.95
N HIS A 591 15.85 -0.43 -9.75
CA HIS A 591 15.27 -1.75 -9.52
C HIS A 591 14.34 -1.78 -8.31
N GLY A 592 13.20 -2.46 -8.47
CA GLY A 592 12.40 -2.94 -7.35
C GLY A 592 12.99 -4.23 -6.80
N GLY A 593 13.07 -4.36 -5.49
CA GLY A 593 13.59 -5.55 -4.82
C GLY A 593 12.81 -5.93 -3.56
N ARG A 594 13.01 -7.15 -3.09
CA ARG A 594 12.30 -7.76 -1.97
C ARG A 594 13.29 -8.18 -0.90
N ALA A 595 12.96 -7.92 0.36
CA ALA A 595 13.68 -8.50 1.48
C ALA A 595 13.24 -9.96 1.66
N VAL A 596 14.17 -10.90 1.50
CA VAL A 596 13.91 -12.34 1.46
C VAL A 596 14.84 -13.10 2.40
N ASN A 597 14.34 -14.20 2.95
CA ASN A 597 15.12 -15.25 3.61
C ASN A 597 15.19 -16.53 2.76
N TRP A 598 14.26 -16.63 1.82
CA TRP A 598 14.19 -17.73 0.88
C TRP A 598 13.60 -17.23 -0.42
N GLU A 599 14.18 -17.60 -1.54
CA GLU A 599 13.59 -17.42 -2.87
C GLU A 599 13.86 -18.64 -3.75
N ARG A 600 12.98 -18.87 -4.70
CA ARG A 600 13.05 -19.94 -5.69
C ARG A 600 12.75 -19.39 -7.06
N ILE A 601 13.67 -19.62 -7.99
CA ILE A 601 13.56 -19.26 -9.39
C ILE A 601 13.47 -20.55 -10.21
N ARG A 602 12.40 -20.70 -10.99
CA ARG A 602 12.20 -21.81 -11.91
C ARG A 602 12.56 -21.42 -13.33
N ILE A 603 13.38 -22.23 -13.98
CA ILE A 603 13.78 -22.06 -15.38
C ILE A 603 13.08 -23.15 -16.20
N GLN A 604 12.41 -22.74 -17.28
CA GLN A 604 11.70 -23.63 -18.20
C GLN A 604 11.73 -23.07 -19.64
N PRO A 605 12.21 -23.84 -20.64
CA PRO A 605 12.83 -25.16 -20.53
C PRO A 605 14.16 -25.12 -19.76
N ARG A 606 14.58 -26.24 -19.19
CA ARG A 606 15.89 -26.36 -18.56
C ARG A 606 17.00 -26.31 -19.63
N PRO A 607 18.23 -25.85 -19.30
CA PRO A 607 19.35 -25.92 -20.25
C PRO A 607 19.65 -27.36 -20.70
N ALA A 608 20.32 -27.53 -21.86
CA ALA A 608 20.70 -28.85 -22.33
C ALA A 608 21.75 -29.51 -21.40
N THR A 609 21.83 -30.84 -21.41
CA THR A 609 22.68 -31.61 -20.49
C THR A 609 24.18 -31.37 -20.62
N ASP A 610 24.61 -30.86 -21.77
CA ASP A 610 26.00 -30.50 -22.08
C ASP A 610 26.28 -29.00 -21.85
N GLN A 611 25.28 -28.24 -21.42
CA GLN A 611 25.40 -26.80 -21.15
C GLN A 611 25.49 -26.52 -19.65
N ALA A 612 26.31 -25.53 -19.31
CA ALA A 612 26.37 -24.93 -17.99
C ALA A 612 25.58 -23.62 -17.99
N MET A 613 25.29 -23.11 -16.79
CA MET A 613 24.58 -21.86 -16.62
C MET A 613 25.28 -20.96 -15.60
N ILE A 614 25.38 -19.67 -15.90
CA ILE A 614 25.70 -18.65 -14.91
C ILE A 614 24.41 -17.93 -14.58
N PHE A 615 23.97 -18.07 -13.33
CA PHE A 615 22.86 -17.32 -12.77
C PHE A 615 23.41 -16.11 -12.02
N VAL A 616 22.91 -14.92 -12.31
CA VAL A 616 23.37 -13.69 -11.68
C VAL A 616 22.24 -13.06 -10.90
N LEU A 617 22.52 -12.81 -9.63
CA LEU A 617 21.60 -12.20 -8.69
C LEU A 617 22.07 -10.78 -8.34
N ARG A 618 21.26 -9.77 -8.67
CA ARG A 618 21.47 -8.41 -8.17
C ARG A 618 20.91 -8.29 -6.76
N VAL A 619 21.77 -7.89 -5.84
CA VAL A 619 21.42 -7.65 -4.44
C VAL A 619 21.83 -6.27 -3.99
N HIS A 620 21.17 -5.82 -2.93
CA HIS A 620 21.66 -4.74 -2.07
C HIS A 620 21.59 -5.21 -0.62
N SER A 621 22.43 -4.66 0.24
CA SER A 621 22.31 -4.93 1.66
C SER A 621 22.71 -3.76 2.55
N LEU A 622 21.97 -3.60 3.63
CA LEU A 622 22.28 -2.69 4.73
C LEU A 622 23.25 -3.31 5.76
N GLY A 623 23.46 -4.63 5.71
CA GLY A 623 24.34 -5.38 6.62
C GLY A 623 24.94 -6.62 5.96
N ALA A 624 26.00 -7.16 6.51
CA ALA A 624 26.63 -8.33 5.89
C ALA A 624 25.71 -9.55 6.03
N SER A 625 25.59 -10.31 4.95
CA SER A 625 24.73 -11.50 4.89
C SER A 625 25.35 -12.56 3.99
N SER A 626 24.77 -13.75 4.00
CA SER A 626 25.12 -14.82 3.08
C SER A 626 23.89 -15.64 2.75
N PHE A 627 23.93 -16.35 1.64
CA PHE A 627 22.88 -17.29 1.27
C PHE A 627 23.47 -18.56 0.65
N ASP A 628 22.85 -19.69 0.98
CA ASP A 628 23.15 -20.98 0.42
C ASP A 628 22.34 -21.19 -0.85
N VAL A 629 23.02 -21.66 -1.90
CA VAL A 629 22.44 -21.97 -3.21
C VAL A 629 22.20 -23.45 -3.31
N TYR A 630 20.98 -23.81 -3.67
CA TYR A 630 20.56 -25.17 -3.96
C TYR A 630 19.98 -25.27 -5.36
N VAL A 631 20.14 -26.44 -5.96
CA VAL A 631 19.59 -26.76 -7.27
C VAL A 631 18.68 -27.98 -7.12
N ASP A 632 17.49 -27.90 -7.70
CA ASP A 632 16.48 -28.96 -7.68
C ASP A 632 15.94 -29.19 -9.10
N THR A 633 15.73 -30.46 -9.47
CA THR A 633 15.19 -30.86 -10.78
C THR A 633 14.20 -32.01 -10.59
N PRO A 634 13.32 -32.32 -11.56
CA PRO A 634 12.36 -33.42 -11.43
C PRO A 634 12.97 -34.77 -11.03
N THR A 635 14.24 -35.01 -11.36
CA THR A 635 14.93 -36.30 -11.20
C THR A 635 15.97 -36.30 -10.07
N LEU A 636 16.28 -35.14 -9.49
CA LEU A 636 17.36 -34.94 -8.52
C LEU A 636 16.78 -34.37 -7.23
N GLU A 637 16.96 -35.03 -6.09
CA GLU A 637 16.65 -34.39 -4.81
C GLU A 637 17.52 -33.13 -4.64
N ARG A 638 16.93 -32.04 -4.13
CA ARG A 638 17.60 -30.77 -3.79
C ARG A 638 19.07 -30.94 -3.35
N GLN A 639 19.99 -30.44 -4.17
CA GLN A 639 21.44 -30.51 -3.92
C GLN A 639 22.00 -29.15 -3.52
N TYR A 640 22.89 -29.14 -2.55
CA TYR A 640 23.67 -27.96 -2.18
C TYR A 640 24.77 -27.72 -3.22
N LEU A 641 24.89 -26.47 -3.68
CA LEU A 641 25.89 -26.06 -4.66
C LEU A 641 27.01 -25.25 -4.01
N THR A 642 26.68 -24.13 -3.38
CA THR A 642 27.67 -23.19 -2.82
C THR A 642 27.00 -22.19 -1.86
N THR A 643 27.80 -21.48 -1.08
CA THR A 643 27.36 -20.33 -0.27
C THR A 643 27.93 -19.06 -0.88
N LYS A 644 27.09 -18.04 -1.07
CA LYS A 644 27.49 -16.73 -1.58
C LYS A 644 27.38 -15.66 -0.51
N VAL A 645 28.20 -14.63 -0.65
CA VAL A 645 28.35 -13.54 0.31
C VAL A 645 27.63 -12.30 -0.22
N VAL A 646 26.86 -11.64 0.64
CA VAL A 646 26.30 -10.31 0.37
C VAL A 646 27.02 -9.31 1.25
N ALA A 647 27.95 -8.57 0.66
CA ALA A 647 28.75 -7.59 1.38
C ALA A 647 27.88 -6.40 1.81
N ALA A 648 28.23 -5.76 2.91
CA ALA A 648 27.54 -4.58 3.41
C ALA A 648 28.04 -3.31 2.70
N ILE A 649 27.67 -3.13 1.43
CA ILE A 649 28.05 -1.97 0.61
C ILE A 649 26.83 -1.05 0.42
N PRO A 650 26.72 0.06 1.16
CA PRO A 650 25.58 0.97 1.03
C PRO A 650 25.60 1.70 -0.31
N GLY A 651 24.43 1.83 -0.95
CA GLY A 651 24.25 2.70 -2.11
C GLY A 651 24.81 2.17 -3.44
N GLU A 652 25.21 0.90 -3.50
CA GLU A 652 25.75 0.28 -4.72
C GLU A 652 25.10 -1.06 -5.02
N TRP A 653 24.91 -1.36 -6.31
CA TRP A 653 24.47 -2.68 -6.75
C TRP A 653 25.59 -3.70 -6.69
N GLN A 654 25.28 -4.87 -6.13
CA GLN A 654 26.15 -6.04 -6.17
C GLN A 654 25.54 -7.10 -7.07
N ASP A 655 26.22 -7.44 -8.15
CA ASP A 655 25.84 -8.54 -9.04
C ASP A 655 26.64 -9.79 -8.65
N ILE A 656 25.96 -10.80 -8.12
CA ILE A 656 26.59 -12.03 -7.60
C ILE A 656 26.42 -13.14 -8.64
N PRO A 657 27.49 -13.56 -9.33
CA PRO A 657 27.43 -14.67 -10.28
C PRO A 657 27.53 -16.03 -9.59
N ILE A 658 26.73 -16.97 -10.07
CA ILE A 658 26.59 -18.34 -9.57
C ILE A 658 26.70 -19.29 -10.76
N LEU A 659 27.82 -20.02 -10.84
CA LEU A 659 27.99 -21.07 -11.85
C LEU A 659 27.25 -22.33 -11.41
N ILE A 660 26.34 -22.81 -12.25
CA ILE A 660 25.65 -24.10 -12.16
C ILE A 660 26.21 -25.00 -13.26
N PRO A 661 27.10 -25.96 -12.91
CA PRO A 661 27.70 -26.87 -13.88
C PRO A 661 26.66 -27.76 -14.56
N GLY A 662 26.93 -28.19 -15.80
CA GLY A 662 26.02 -29.03 -16.59
C GLY A 662 25.65 -30.37 -15.93
N ASP A 663 26.49 -30.90 -15.04
CA ASP A 663 26.20 -32.13 -14.28
C ASP A 663 24.97 -31.99 -13.37
N PHE A 664 24.75 -30.79 -12.81
CA PHE A 664 23.55 -30.46 -12.02
C PHE A 664 22.31 -30.25 -12.90
N VAL A 665 22.52 -30.13 -14.21
CA VAL A 665 21.50 -29.96 -15.25
C VAL A 665 21.19 -31.30 -15.94
N SER A 666 21.77 -32.43 -15.52
CA SER A 666 21.70 -33.70 -16.28
C SER A 666 20.30 -34.35 -16.34
N ALA A 667 19.98 -34.96 -17.49
CA ALA A 667 18.65 -35.46 -17.84
C ALA A 667 18.40 -36.91 -17.43
N ASP A 668 17.17 -37.18 -17.00
CA ASP A 668 16.49 -38.45 -17.22
C ASP A 668 15.10 -38.14 -17.81
N ASP A 669 14.58 -39.03 -18.66
CA ASP A 669 13.31 -38.95 -19.42
C ASP A 669 12.09 -38.67 -18.52
N SER A 670 11.93 -37.42 -18.10
CA SER A 670 10.75 -36.94 -17.38
C SER A 670 9.94 -36.03 -18.30
N ASP A 671 8.61 -36.20 -18.29
CA ASP A 671 7.68 -35.34 -19.05
C ASP A 671 7.72 -33.87 -18.56
N GLU A 672 8.39 -33.59 -17.43
CA GLU A 672 8.58 -32.26 -16.87
C GLU A 672 9.99 -31.72 -17.16
N ASP A 673 10.08 -30.51 -17.72
CA ASP A 673 11.34 -29.90 -18.14
C ASP A 673 11.55 -28.56 -17.40
N TRP A 674 12.03 -28.64 -16.14
CA TRP A 674 12.30 -27.47 -15.31
C TRP A 674 13.54 -27.64 -14.42
N LEU A 675 14.12 -26.51 -14.02
CA LEU A 675 15.24 -26.37 -13.07
C LEU A 675 14.87 -25.32 -12.03
N ASP A 676 14.86 -25.69 -10.75
CA ASP A 676 14.64 -24.76 -9.64
C ASP A 676 15.99 -24.39 -8.99
N ILE A 677 16.24 -23.09 -8.86
CA ILE A 677 17.33 -22.52 -8.07
C ILE A 677 16.71 -22.01 -6.78
N GLU A 678 17.08 -22.60 -5.64
CA GLU A 678 16.65 -22.15 -4.31
C GLU A 678 17.78 -21.44 -3.57
N LEU A 679 17.50 -20.24 -3.08
CA LEU A 679 18.44 -19.44 -2.30
C LEU A 679 17.92 -19.33 -0.87
N ILE A 680 18.73 -19.67 0.13
CA ILE A 680 18.33 -19.66 1.55
C ILE A 680 19.30 -18.81 2.37
N SER A 681 18.78 -17.87 3.15
CA SER A 681 19.55 -17.02 4.06
C SER A 681 18.95 -16.97 5.46
N GLU A 682 19.77 -17.25 6.47
CA GLU A 682 19.36 -17.13 7.88
C GLU A 682 19.15 -15.67 8.29
N THR A 683 20.02 -14.77 7.84
CA THR A 683 19.99 -13.34 8.15
C THR A 683 19.07 -12.55 7.22
N GLY A 684 18.83 -13.07 6.01
CA GLY A 684 18.07 -12.43 4.95
C GLY A 684 18.91 -11.43 4.14
N TYR A 685 18.44 -11.08 2.95
CA TYR A 685 19.05 -10.10 2.05
C TYR A 685 17.98 -9.46 1.16
N GLU A 686 18.32 -8.41 0.41
CA GLU A 686 17.40 -7.78 -0.54
C GLU A 686 17.75 -8.20 -1.98
N SER A 687 16.79 -8.86 -2.63
CA SER A 687 16.90 -9.44 -3.97
C SER A 687 16.15 -8.57 -5.00
N TYR A 688 16.80 -8.20 -6.09
CA TYR A 688 16.28 -7.20 -7.05
C TYR A 688 16.02 -7.79 -8.44
N ALA A 689 17.09 -8.17 -9.14
CA ALA A 689 17.05 -8.62 -10.53
C ALA A 689 17.84 -9.91 -10.72
N HIS A 690 17.45 -10.67 -11.75
CA HIS A 690 17.98 -11.99 -12.05
C HIS A 690 18.28 -12.13 -13.54
N TRP A 691 19.46 -12.65 -13.86
CA TRP A 691 19.86 -12.98 -15.23
C TRP A 691 20.35 -14.41 -15.31
N ALA A 692 20.14 -15.05 -16.45
CA ALA A 692 20.70 -16.37 -16.74
C ALA A 692 21.48 -16.32 -18.05
N PHE A 693 22.70 -16.83 -18.02
CA PHE A 693 23.57 -17.06 -19.16
C PHE A 693 23.76 -18.55 -19.33
N ILE A 694 23.54 -19.09 -20.52
CA ILE A 694 23.57 -20.52 -20.82
C ILE A 694 24.50 -20.75 -22.00
N GLY A 695 25.44 -21.68 -21.84
CA GLY A 695 26.41 -22.01 -22.90
C GLY A 695 27.24 -23.23 -22.53
N HIS A 696 28.29 -23.48 -23.30
CA HIS A 696 29.17 -24.63 -23.08
C HIS A 696 30.36 -24.23 -22.24
N GLU A 697 30.63 -24.98 -21.18
CA GLU A 697 31.70 -24.65 -20.27
C GLU A 697 33.08 -24.74 -20.95
N VAL A 698 33.83 -23.63 -20.91
CA VAL A 698 35.21 -23.57 -21.40
C VAL A 698 36.14 -24.02 -20.27
N ALA A 699 36.95 -25.05 -20.52
CA ALA A 699 37.94 -25.52 -19.55
C ALA A 699 39.05 -24.49 -19.36
N ILE A 700 39.30 -24.11 -18.11
CA ILE A 700 40.38 -23.16 -17.74
C ILE A 700 41.42 -23.94 -16.95
N GLU A 701 42.65 -24.01 -17.48
CA GLU A 701 43.76 -24.69 -16.81
C GLU A 701 44.37 -23.78 -15.73
N ALA A 702 44.76 -24.39 -14.60
CA ALA A 702 45.45 -23.69 -13.54
C ALA A 702 46.85 -23.25 -14.03
N PRO A 703 47.21 -21.97 -13.92
CA PRO A 703 48.51 -21.50 -14.36
C PRO A 703 49.65 -22.12 -13.56
N GLU A 704 50.77 -22.39 -14.24
CA GLU A 704 52.00 -22.88 -13.60
C GLU A 704 52.67 -21.79 -12.74
N ASN A 705 52.52 -20.51 -13.13
CA ASN A 705 53.10 -19.39 -12.41
C ASN A 705 52.25 -19.03 -11.19
N ARG A 706 52.82 -19.12 -9.99
CA ARG A 706 52.15 -18.81 -8.71
C ARG A 706 53.03 -17.88 -7.88
N ILE A 707 52.55 -16.66 -7.66
CA ILE A 707 53.19 -15.68 -6.78
C ILE A 707 52.79 -15.95 -5.34
N ALA A 708 51.48 -16.03 -5.06
CA ALA A 708 50.95 -16.28 -3.72
C ALA A 708 49.61 -17.04 -3.80
N SER A 709 49.45 -18.08 -3.01
CA SER A 709 48.20 -18.86 -2.92
C SER A 709 47.49 -18.59 -1.59
N TYR A 710 46.17 -18.46 -1.64
CA TYR A 710 45.31 -18.17 -0.49
C TYR A 710 44.30 -19.31 -0.31
N GLN A 711 43.81 -19.50 0.93
CA GLN A 711 42.80 -20.53 1.27
C GLN A 711 43.13 -21.91 0.70
N ASP A 712 44.33 -22.42 1.00
CA ASP A 712 44.82 -23.71 0.51
C ASP A 712 44.79 -23.88 -1.03
N GLY A 713 44.95 -22.76 -1.75
CA GLY A 713 45.00 -22.74 -3.21
C GLY A 713 43.64 -22.52 -3.89
N ALA A 714 42.60 -22.16 -3.13
CA ALA A 714 41.30 -21.81 -3.68
C ALA A 714 41.39 -20.65 -4.68
N PHE A 715 42.28 -19.69 -4.42
CA PHE A 715 42.67 -18.67 -5.40
C PHE A 715 44.15 -18.30 -5.26
N THR A 716 44.75 -17.84 -6.34
CA THR A 716 46.19 -17.62 -6.45
C THR A 716 46.47 -16.35 -7.24
N LEU A 717 47.37 -15.52 -6.73
CA LEU A 717 47.99 -14.41 -7.45
C LEU A 717 49.03 -14.97 -8.42
N THR A 718 48.87 -14.70 -9.70
CA THR A 718 49.65 -15.32 -10.79
C THR A 718 50.63 -14.34 -11.42
N ASP A 719 50.22 -13.07 -11.49
CA ASP A 719 51.06 -11.98 -11.98
C ASP A 719 50.73 -10.68 -11.24
N VAL A 720 51.73 -9.81 -11.13
CA VAL A 720 51.57 -8.45 -10.62
C VAL A 720 52.47 -7.51 -11.43
N ASP A 721 51.89 -6.44 -11.94
CA ASP A 721 52.63 -5.34 -12.54
C ASP A 721 52.28 -4.03 -11.84
N SER A 722 53.21 -3.07 -11.83
CA SER A 722 52.98 -1.76 -11.25
C SER A 722 53.53 -0.67 -12.16
N SER A 723 52.68 0.29 -12.49
CA SER A 723 53.02 1.45 -13.31
C SER A 723 52.67 2.73 -12.58
N GLN A 724 53.58 3.70 -12.61
CA GLN A 724 53.31 5.04 -12.09
C GLN A 724 53.03 6.00 -13.24
N GLU A 725 51.93 6.74 -13.17
CA GLU A 725 51.57 7.81 -14.11
C GLU A 725 51.10 9.02 -13.30
N ASP A 726 51.77 10.16 -13.47
CA ASP A 726 51.60 11.37 -12.66
C ASP A 726 51.60 11.07 -11.14
N ASP A 727 50.57 11.51 -10.42
CA ASP A 727 50.38 11.34 -8.98
C ASP A 727 49.61 10.05 -8.64
N GLN A 728 49.68 9.01 -9.48
CA GLN A 728 48.99 7.73 -9.26
C GLN A 728 49.93 6.54 -9.47
N LEU A 729 49.86 5.57 -8.56
CA LEU A 729 50.42 4.24 -8.75
C LEU A 729 49.29 3.27 -9.14
N GLY A 730 49.28 2.84 -10.40
CA GLY A 730 48.45 1.73 -10.86
C GLY A 730 49.14 0.42 -10.56
N VAL A 731 48.47 -0.48 -9.83
CA VAL A 731 48.93 -1.84 -9.58
C VAL A 731 47.93 -2.81 -10.18
N GLU A 732 48.41 -3.63 -11.11
CA GLU A 732 47.64 -4.59 -11.86
C GLU A 732 47.90 -6.01 -11.35
N PHE A 733 46.84 -6.75 -11.05
CA PHE A 733 46.89 -8.08 -10.47
C PHE A 733 46.20 -9.07 -11.40
N SER A 734 46.85 -10.19 -11.67
CA SER A 734 46.23 -11.33 -12.36
C SER A 734 45.97 -12.47 -11.38
N TRP A 735 44.71 -12.85 -11.22
CA TRP A 735 44.26 -13.88 -10.29
C TRP A 735 43.78 -15.12 -11.05
N TYR A 736 44.04 -16.29 -10.46
CA TYR A 736 43.38 -17.54 -10.82
C TYR A 736 42.51 -18.01 -9.65
N ASN A 737 41.23 -18.28 -9.90
CA ASN A 737 40.30 -18.84 -8.93
C ASN A 737 39.92 -20.28 -9.32
N ALA A 738 40.11 -21.22 -8.40
CA ALA A 738 39.74 -22.62 -8.59
C ALA A 738 38.24 -22.88 -8.40
N GLY A 739 37.48 -21.89 -7.92
CA GLY A 739 36.04 -21.99 -7.70
C GLY A 739 35.61 -22.39 -6.29
N THR A 740 36.57 -22.52 -5.37
CA THR A 740 36.32 -22.87 -3.96
C THR A 740 36.65 -21.73 -3.00
N ALA A 741 36.91 -20.53 -3.52
CA ALA A 741 37.15 -19.34 -2.70
C ALA A 741 35.89 -19.00 -1.89
N ALA A 742 36.06 -18.59 -0.64
CA ALA A 742 34.96 -18.30 0.28
C ALA A 742 35.23 -17.07 1.15
N GLY A 743 34.16 -16.51 1.71
CA GLY A 743 34.23 -15.43 2.71
C GLY A 743 34.17 -14.02 2.15
N ASP A 744 33.87 -13.09 3.06
CA ASP A 744 33.79 -11.65 2.82
C ASP A 744 35.16 -11.03 3.11
N TYR A 745 36.04 -10.93 2.12
CA TYR A 745 37.37 -10.35 2.31
C TYR A 745 37.56 -9.14 1.39
N ARG A 746 38.02 -8.03 1.99
CA ARG A 746 38.49 -6.83 1.29
C ARG A 746 39.97 -6.93 1.00
N TYR A 747 40.38 -6.35 -0.11
CA TYR A 747 41.78 -6.26 -0.52
C TYR A 747 42.35 -4.90 -0.13
N PHE A 748 43.63 -4.88 0.21
CA PHE A 748 44.36 -3.63 0.44
C PHE A 748 45.65 -3.59 -0.35
N VAL A 749 46.01 -2.36 -0.76
CA VAL A 749 47.29 -2.02 -1.39
C VAL A 749 47.88 -0.86 -0.62
N HIS A 750 48.95 -1.11 0.11
CA HIS A 750 49.55 -0.18 1.05
C HIS A 750 50.99 0.14 0.67
N LEU A 751 51.37 1.41 0.77
CA LEU A 751 52.77 1.84 0.67
C LEU A 751 53.29 2.23 2.04
N TYR A 752 54.42 1.66 2.42
CA TYR A 752 55.05 1.87 3.72
C TYR A 752 56.41 2.54 3.56
N LYS A 753 56.71 3.52 4.42
CA LYS A 753 58.08 4.02 4.61
C LYS A 753 58.87 3.12 5.56
N ASP A 754 58.18 2.59 6.56
CA ASP A 754 58.63 1.57 7.50
C ASP A 754 57.44 0.65 7.78
N ILE A 755 57.62 -0.64 7.59
CA ILE A 755 56.57 -1.67 7.67
C ILE A 755 56.01 -1.83 9.09
N GLU A 756 56.74 -1.35 10.11
CA GLU A 756 56.28 -1.34 11.51
C GLU A 756 55.43 -0.10 11.85
N THR A 757 55.27 0.82 10.89
CA THR A 757 54.45 2.03 11.04
C THR A 757 53.21 1.99 10.14
N PRO A 758 52.18 2.82 10.38
CA PRO A 758 51.04 2.93 9.46
C PRO A 758 51.49 3.30 8.03
N PRO A 759 50.76 2.86 7.00
CA PRO A 759 51.11 3.16 5.62
C PRO A 759 51.04 4.66 5.34
N VAL A 760 51.89 5.12 4.42
CA VAL A 760 52.01 6.52 4.02
C VAL A 760 50.91 6.91 3.03
N THR A 761 50.46 5.94 2.24
CA THR A 761 49.22 5.97 1.46
C THR A 761 48.68 4.55 1.34
N GLN A 762 47.40 4.43 1.06
CA GLN A 762 46.72 3.15 0.96
C GLN A 762 45.51 3.22 0.05
N TRP A 763 45.15 2.06 -0.50
CA TRP A 763 43.85 1.78 -1.05
C TRP A 763 43.27 0.55 -0.34
N ASP A 764 41.99 0.62 0.01
CA ASP A 764 41.23 -0.44 0.68
C ASP A 764 39.88 -0.60 -0.01
N GLY A 765 39.53 -1.80 -0.48
CA GLY A 765 38.30 -1.98 -1.24
C GLY A 765 37.97 -3.43 -1.57
N TYR A 766 36.86 -3.61 -2.27
CA TYR A 766 36.60 -4.85 -2.99
C TYR A 766 37.19 -4.73 -4.39
N LEU A 767 37.82 -5.81 -4.86
CA LEU A 767 38.26 -5.94 -6.24
C LEU A 767 37.04 -6.06 -7.18
N SER A 768 37.27 -6.06 -8.50
CA SER A 768 36.20 -6.25 -9.47
C SER A 768 35.47 -7.57 -9.21
N GLY A 769 34.14 -7.57 -9.33
CA GLY A 769 33.29 -8.72 -8.97
C GLY A 769 33.06 -8.95 -7.47
N GLY A 770 33.51 -8.04 -6.60
CA GLY A 770 33.13 -8.00 -5.18
C GLY A 770 33.93 -8.94 -4.28
N ALA A 771 33.29 -9.46 -3.22
CA ALA A 771 33.90 -10.37 -2.26
C ALA A 771 34.47 -11.63 -2.93
N VAL A 772 35.63 -12.11 -2.46
CA VAL A 772 36.33 -13.28 -3.03
C VAL A 772 35.47 -14.54 -3.08
N GLY A 773 34.55 -14.74 -2.14
CA GLY A 773 33.59 -15.85 -2.15
C GLY A 773 32.58 -15.82 -3.31
N ASN A 774 32.46 -14.70 -4.01
CA ASN A 774 31.55 -14.55 -5.15
C ASN A 774 32.24 -14.75 -6.50
N TRP A 775 33.58 -14.79 -6.55
CA TRP A 775 34.33 -14.89 -7.80
C TRP A 775 33.99 -16.18 -8.56
N LEU A 776 33.84 -16.06 -9.88
CA LEU A 776 33.73 -17.22 -10.76
C LEU A 776 35.07 -17.96 -10.88
N PRO A 777 35.07 -19.28 -11.12
CA PRO A 777 36.29 -20.01 -11.45
C PRO A 777 36.90 -19.50 -12.75
N GLY A 778 38.21 -19.31 -12.78
CA GLY A 778 38.93 -18.86 -13.98
C GLY A 778 40.00 -17.81 -13.71
N MET A 779 40.48 -17.19 -14.79
CA MET A 779 41.41 -16.07 -14.74
C MET A 779 40.67 -14.75 -14.62
N ARG A 780 41.20 -13.82 -13.82
CA ARG A 780 40.70 -12.45 -13.68
C ARG A 780 41.87 -11.48 -13.60
N GLN A 781 41.63 -10.26 -14.05
CA GLN A 781 42.56 -9.15 -13.95
C GLN A 781 41.88 -7.98 -13.22
N ASP A 782 42.60 -7.37 -12.29
CA ASP A 782 42.14 -6.26 -11.48
C ASP A 782 43.21 -5.16 -11.45
N THR A 783 42.78 -3.90 -11.53
CA THR A 783 43.70 -2.75 -11.42
C THR A 783 43.27 -1.88 -10.25
N VAL A 784 44.22 -1.56 -9.36
CA VAL A 784 44.04 -0.66 -8.23
C VAL A 784 44.86 0.60 -8.45
N MET A 785 44.23 1.77 -8.26
CA MET A 785 44.90 3.07 -8.33
C MET A 785 45.13 3.59 -6.92
N VAL A 786 46.40 3.83 -6.58
CA VAL A 786 46.83 4.39 -5.28
C VAL A 786 47.28 5.83 -5.49
N ASN A 787 46.70 6.75 -4.72
CA ASN A 787 47.02 8.18 -4.82
C ASN A 787 48.37 8.52 -4.17
N LEU A 788 49.24 9.20 -4.92
CA LEU A 788 50.59 9.62 -4.52
C LEU A 788 50.73 11.13 -4.28
N HIS A 789 49.70 11.94 -4.50
CA HIS A 789 49.77 13.42 -4.59
C HIS A 789 50.45 14.12 -3.40
N GLU A 790 50.36 13.57 -2.18
CA GLU A 790 50.93 14.17 -0.96
C GLU A 790 52.14 13.39 -0.41
N ILE A 791 52.72 12.49 -1.21
CA ILE A 791 53.80 11.61 -0.75
C ILE A 791 55.16 12.22 -1.16
N PRO A 792 56.10 12.39 -0.22
CA PRO A 792 57.45 12.84 -0.55
C PRO A 792 58.16 11.89 -1.52
N SER A 793 59.05 12.41 -2.36
CA SER A 793 59.90 11.56 -3.19
C SER A 793 60.74 10.61 -2.31
N GLY A 794 60.80 9.34 -2.68
CA GLY A 794 61.49 8.32 -1.91
C GLY A 794 61.12 6.90 -2.30
N THR A 795 61.78 5.94 -1.66
CA THR A 795 61.51 4.51 -1.85
C THR A 795 60.56 4.01 -0.75
N TYR A 796 59.49 3.34 -1.16
CA TYR A 796 58.42 2.85 -0.29
C TYR A 796 58.17 1.37 -0.55
N THR A 797 57.94 0.59 0.50
CA THR A 797 57.64 -0.85 0.37
C THR A 797 56.16 -1.05 0.06
N LEU A 798 55.87 -1.75 -1.04
CA LEU A 798 54.53 -2.12 -1.47
C LEU A 798 54.11 -3.43 -0.80
N ALA A 799 53.03 -3.37 -0.03
CA ALA A 799 52.45 -4.54 0.62
C ALA A 799 50.97 -4.67 0.31
N VAL A 800 50.53 -5.91 0.12
CA VAL A 800 49.13 -6.24 -0.21
C VAL A 800 48.61 -7.35 0.69
N GLY A 801 47.29 -7.51 0.73
CA GLY A 801 46.67 -8.61 1.46
C GLY A 801 45.17 -8.50 1.53
N PHE A 802 44.57 -9.43 2.26
CA PHE A 802 43.12 -9.51 2.45
C PHE A 802 42.76 -9.47 3.94
N TYR A 803 41.68 -8.77 4.29
CA TYR A 803 41.13 -8.73 5.64
C TYR A 803 39.61 -8.88 5.63
N ASN A 804 39.07 -9.43 6.71
CA ASN A 804 37.64 -9.50 6.93
C ASN A 804 37.14 -8.10 7.37
N PRO A 805 36.19 -7.46 6.67
CA PRO A 805 35.69 -6.15 7.04
C PRO A 805 34.93 -6.14 8.37
N GLN A 806 34.45 -7.29 8.84
CA GLN A 806 33.76 -7.43 10.14
C GLN A 806 34.73 -7.63 11.30
N ASP A 807 35.90 -8.23 11.03
CA ASP A 807 36.99 -8.38 11.98
C ASP A 807 38.32 -8.12 11.27
N PRO A 808 38.81 -6.86 11.22
CA PRO A 808 40.02 -6.51 10.48
C PRO A 808 41.31 -7.17 11.00
N LEU A 809 41.27 -7.82 12.17
CA LEU A 809 42.37 -8.63 12.69
C LEU A 809 42.41 -10.02 12.03
N GLU A 810 41.28 -10.49 11.48
CA GLU A 810 41.21 -11.68 10.67
C GLU A 810 41.68 -11.36 9.24
N ARG A 811 42.84 -11.93 8.88
CA ARG A 811 43.47 -11.74 7.57
C ARG A 811 43.79 -13.07 6.93
N LEU A 812 43.68 -13.13 5.61
CA LEU A 812 44.15 -14.30 4.86
C LEU A 812 45.68 -14.25 4.80
N ILE A 813 46.32 -15.31 5.25
CA ILE A 813 47.78 -15.45 5.21
C ILE A 813 48.13 -16.22 3.94
N PRO A 814 48.78 -15.58 2.94
CA PRO A 814 49.19 -16.27 1.74
C PRO A 814 50.35 -17.23 1.97
N VAL A 815 50.46 -18.22 1.09
CA VAL A 815 51.68 -19.01 0.91
C VAL A 815 52.39 -18.52 -0.34
N SER A 816 53.59 -17.95 -0.18
CA SER A 816 54.44 -17.52 -1.29
C SER A 816 55.83 -18.15 -1.19
N ALA A 817 56.37 -18.57 -2.33
CA ALA A 817 57.76 -19.01 -2.45
C ALA A 817 58.70 -17.90 -2.99
N ARG A 818 58.13 -16.77 -3.44
CA ARG A 818 58.87 -15.69 -4.14
C ARG A 818 58.95 -14.40 -3.34
N HIS A 819 57.98 -14.14 -2.47
CA HIS A 819 57.84 -12.89 -1.72
C HIS A 819 57.72 -13.16 -0.23
N ASP A 820 58.16 -12.20 0.59
CA ASP A 820 58.05 -12.29 2.04
C ASP A 820 56.59 -12.15 2.47
N VAL A 821 56.15 -13.04 3.38
CA VAL A 821 54.82 -13.02 3.98
C VAL A 821 54.97 -12.73 5.47
N LEU A 822 54.40 -11.63 5.93
CA LEU A 822 54.41 -11.28 7.35
C LEU A 822 53.36 -12.08 8.13
N PRO A 823 53.56 -12.30 9.45
CA PRO A 823 52.62 -13.06 10.28
C PRO A 823 51.20 -12.47 10.34
N ASP A 824 51.07 -11.18 10.02
CA ASP A 824 49.80 -10.47 9.96
C ASP A 824 49.19 -10.45 8.54
N GLY A 825 49.60 -11.36 7.65
CA GLY A 825 48.99 -11.60 6.34
C GLY A 825 49.39 -10.63 5.22
N ARG A 826 50.34 -9.71 5.48
CA ARG A 826 50.89 -8.82 4.43
C ARG A 826 51.86 -9.58 3.53
N LEU A 827 51.63 -9.54 2.22
CA LEU A 827 52.55 -9.99 1.18
C LEU A 827 53.37 -8.80 0.69
N ILE A 828 54.69 -8.88 0.80
CA ILE A 828 55.61 -7.81 0.40
C ILE A 828 56.01 -8.00 -1.07
N LEU A 829 55.54 -7.12 -1.95
CA LEU A 829 55.76 -7.23 -3.40
C LEU A 829 57.07 -6.57 -3.87
N GLY A 830 57.70 -5.78 -3.01
CA GLY A 830 58.96 -5.09 -3.30
C GLY A 830 58.89 -3.60 -2.98
N ASP A 831 59.85 -2.85 -3.51
CA ASP A 831 59.97 -1.41 -3.28
C ASP A 831 59.59 -0.61 -4.53
N VAL A 832 58.80 0.45 -4.36
CA VAL A 832 58.37 1.41 -5.39
C VAL A 832 59.06 2.75 -5.11
N THR A 833 59.63 3.38 -6.14
CA THR A 833 60.23 4.71 -6.02
C THR A 833 59.23 5.74 -6.50
N VAL A 834 58.78 6.62 -5.60
CA VAL A 834 57.94 7.78 -5.92
C VAL A 834 58.88 8.94 -6.23
N GLU A 835 58.77 9.49 -7.44
CA GLU A 835 59.59 10.63 -7.92
C GLU A 835 59.10 11.99 -7.43
#